data_AF-A0A1G4Y9E7-F1
#
_entry.id   AF-A0A1G4Y9E7-F1
#
_cell.length_a   1.000
_cell.length_b   1.000
_cell.length_c   1.000
_cell.angle_alpha   90.00
_cell.angle_beta   90.00
_cell.angle_gamma   90.00
#
_symmetry.space_group_name_H-M   'P 1'
#
loop_
_entity.id
_entity.type
_entity.pdbx_description
1 polymer ?
#
loop_
_entity_poly.entity_id
_entity_poly.type
_entity_poly.pdbx_seq_one_letter_code
_entity_poly.pdbx_strand_id
1 'polypeptide(L)'
;MTTFLRLLADKDKATNLLTSCTALRAAENDTRVFQVAPESFRAVPGAPFAYWVNETVRQLFKKIPALESDYRTTKQGLASADDFRFVHVWWEGDHDGWFGFAKGGAFSPFYSDVFLQVNWSQSGAQIKNNLNDKGGVRSNVWMLRDTANNFFGRSGLTWPLRTNGLSFRAIPRDCIFGHKGPTAFVADDSPDALLALCALVNSQAFGLLVSVQLARVELAQSFEVGLIQQTPVPNLSSDQQVALVALARRAWSLKRTLDTIEETSHAFVLPAALRARLDGYDPPIIEAELGRIQAKIDAIAFDLYGFSEADRAALQPRQGAANEGDAETNADDDGDEEGNTAPIDQTDSLLSWAVGVAFSRFDWRLATSERAAPAEPEPFDPLPAKSPGMLPDGAAPFHAHAGILVDDVGHPHDLARLVEEVLARVDAPVPSDVRRWLQRDFFPFHLQRYSKSRRKAPIYWPLSTTSGSYTLWVYYPSLTSQTLYTAINDFIEPKLKQIGADVTTLRNKGSARSRDDEKQFEALQAFELELIELRDTLLKLAPTYKPNHDDGVQISAAPLWLLFRHKPWQKVLKDTSAKLEKGDYDWAHLAMNYWPERVREKCKTDKSLAIAHDLENLYVEPEAKPKKARGKKKAGGDE
;
A
#
# COMPACT_ATOMS: atom_id res chain seq x y z
N MET A 1 12.27 41.01 -28.92
CA MET A 1 11.86 40.60 -27.57
C MET A 1 10.36 40.66 -27.49
N THR A 2 9.72 39.67 -26.88
CA THR A 2 8.29 39.67 -26.57
C THR A 2 8.11 39.94 -25.08
N THR A 3 7.15 40.79 -24.73
CA THR A 3 6.84 41.14 -23.35
C THR A 3 5.73 40.24 -22.82
N PHE A 4 5.99 39.61 -21.67
CA PHE A 4 5.05 38.80 -20.91
C PHE A 4 4.69 39.53 -19.61
N LEU A 5 3.40 39.62 -19.31
CA LEU A 5 2.88 40.19 -18.07
C LEU A 5 2.24 39.08 -17.24
N ARG A 6 2.74 38.86 -16.03
CA ARG A 6 2.30 37.76 -15.17
C ARG A 6 1.46 38.26 -14.00
N LEU A 7 0.17 37.95 -14.04
CA LEU A 7 -0.82 38.31 -13.00
C LEU A 7 -1.52 37.11 -12.36
N LEU A 8 -0.91 35.91 -12.45
CA LEU A 8 -1.55 34.66 -12.03
C LEU A 8 -1.88 34.62 -10.53
N ALA A 9 -1.03 35.24 -9.70
CA ALA A 9 -1.18 35.28 -8.24
C ALA A 9 -1.91 36.55 -7.74
N ASP A 10 -2.26 37.47 -8.64
CA ASP A 10 -2.89 38.73 -8.27
C ASP A 10 -4.41 38.56 -8.07
N LYS A 11 -4.93 39.01 -6.92
CA LYS A 11 -6.37 39.05 -6.65
C LYS A 11 -7.07 40.10 -7.51
N ASP A 12 -6.53 41.31 -7.57
CA ASP A 12 -7.01 42.39 -8.44
C ASP A 12 -6.15 42.50 -9.69
N LYS A 13 -6.43 41.63 -10.67
CA LYS A 13 -5.69 41.57 -11.93
C LYS A 13 -5.86 42.83 -12.78
N ALA A 14 -7.00 43.53 -12.68
CA ALA A 14 -7.28 44.70 -13.50
C ALA A 14 -6.37 45.87 -13.10
N THR A 15 -6.35 46.20 -11.80
CA THR A 15 -5.49 47.27 -11.27
C THR A 15 -4.02 46.92 -11.48
N ASN A 16 -3.61 45.69 -11.15
CA ASN A 16 -2.21 45.28 -11.26
C ASN A 16 -1.70 45.22 -12.70
N LEU A 17 -2.57 44.89 -13.66
CA LEU A 17 -2.22 44.92 -15.08
C LEU A 17 -2.01 46.37 -15.55
N LEU A 18 -2.88 47.30 -15.12
CA LEU A 18 -2.75 48.72 -15.44
C LEU A 18 -1.45 49.30 -14.85
N THR A 19 -1.13 48.95 -13.60
CA THR A 19 0.14 49.34 -12.96
C THR A 19 1.34 48.82 -13.75
N SER A 20 1.35 47.52 -14.09
CA SER A 20 2.46 46.92 -14.85
C SER A 20 2.62 47.56 -16.23
N CYS A 21 1.52 47.85 -16.92
CA CYS A 21 1.52 48.54 -18.21
C CYS A 21 2.02 49.99 -18.11
N THR A 22 1.67 50.70 -17.02
CA THR A 22 2.12 52.07 -16.78
C THR A 22 3.62 52.11 -16.49
N ALA A 23 4.09 51.24 -15.58
CA ALA A 23 5.51 51.09 -15.27
C ALA A 23 6.34 50.75 -16.52
N LEU A 24 5.87 49.78 -17.32
CA LEU A 24 6.52 49.39 -18.58
C LEU A 24 6.65 50.58 -19.56
N ARG A 25 5.59 51.40 -19.71
CA ARG A 25 5.64 52.59 -20.58
C ARG A 25 6.57 53.68 -20.04
N ALA A 26 6.69 53.79 -18.73
CA ALA A 26 7.63 54.69 -18.06
C ALA A 26 9.07 54.17 -18.02
N ALA A 27 9.34 52.97 -18.59
CA ALA A 27 10.62 52.26 -18.48
C ALA A 27 11.05 51.98 -17.03
N GLU A 28 10.08 51.82 -16.14
CA GLU A 28 10.27 51.42 -14.75
C GLU A 28 10.28 49.88 -14.64
N ASN A 29 11.04 49.36 -13.67
CA ASN A 29 11.12 47.93 -13.42
C ASN A 29 9.90 47.44 -12.64
N ASP A 30 9.25 46.39 -13.14
CA ASP A 30 8.16 45.70 -12.46
C ASP A 30 8.44 44.19 -12.46
N THR A 31 8.40 43.56 -11.28
CA THR A 31 8.67 42.12 -11.10
C THR A 31 7.68 41.19 -11.83
N ARG A 32 6.58 41.74 -12.36
CA ARG A 32 5.56 41.03 -13.16
C ARG A 32 5.84 41.08 -14.67
N VAL A 33 6.79 41.91 -15.10
CA VAL A 33 7.14 42.13 -16.51
C VAL A 33 8.36 41.30 -16.88
N PHE A 34 8.24 40.47 -17.92
CA PHE A 34 9.33 39.66 -18.44
C PHE A 34 9.52 39.94 -19.93
N GLN A 35 10.77 40.17 -20.36
CA GLN A 35 11.11 40.36 -21.76
C GLN A 35 11.96 39.20 -22.25
N VAL A 36 11.42 38.41 -23.18
CA VAL A 36 12.04 37.17 -23.63
C VAL A 36 11.97 37.05 -25.16
N ALA A 37 13.04 36.59 -25.80
CA ALA A 37 13.04 36.32 -27.22
C ALA A 37 12.26 35.01 -27.49
N PRO A 38 11.21 35.00 -28.33
CA PRO A 38 10.40 33.80 -28.56
C PRO A 38 11.20 32.56 -28.98
N GLU A 39 12.28 32.76 -29.73
CA GLU A 39 13.15 31.67 -30.20
C GLU A 39 13.84 30.91 -29.07
N SER A 40 14.01 31.52 -27.90
CA SER A 40 14.59 30.85 -26.73
C SER A 40 13.74 29.71 -26.19
N PHE A 41 12.41 29.76 -26.38
CA PHE A 41 11.52 28.70 -25.90
C PHE A 41 11.77 27.37 -26.59
N ARG A 42 12.28 27.39 -27.84
CA ARG A 42 12.71 26.18 -28.57
C ARG A 42 13.88 25.44 -27.93
N ALA A 43 14.49 25.99 -26.88
CA ALA A 43 15.47 25.26 -26.09
C ALA A 43 14.84 24.17 -25.21
N VAL A 44 13.59 24.37 -24.77
CA VAL A 44 12.85 23.41 -23.94
C VAL A 44 11.99 22.51 -24.83
N PRO A 45 11.96 21.19 -24.61
CA PRO A 45 11.08 20.27 -25.33
C PRO A 45 9.62 20.72 -25.30
N GLY A 46 8.93 20.65 -26.44
CA GLY A 46 7.56 21.17 -26.59
C GLY A 46 7.44 22.70 -26.70
N ALA A 47 8.55 23.43 -26.58
CA ALA A 47 8.63 24.89 -26.62
C ALA A 47 7.63 25.65 -25.72
N PRO A 48 7.47 25.28 -24.43
CA PRO A 48 6.62 26.00 -23.48
C PRO A 48 7.09 27.45 -23.30
N PHE A 49 6.14 28.36 -23.04
CA PHE A 49 6.43 29.77 -22.75
C PHE A 49 6.91 29.96 -21.30
N ALA A 50 8.01 29.32 -20.94
CA ALA A 50 8.68 29.44 -19.65
C ALA A 50 9.45 30.77 -19.54
N TYR A 51 8.71 31.88 -19.57
CA TYR A 51 9.27 33.24 -19.59
C TYR A 51 9.82 33.69 -18.22
N TRP A 52 9.46 33.00 -17.14
CA TRP A 52 9.83 33.38 -15.77
C TRP A 52 11.23 32.88 -15.35
N VAL A 53 11.83 31.97 -16.12
CA VAL A 53 13.22 31.53 -15.92
C VAL A 53 14.16 32.30 -16.84
N ASN A 54 15.45 32.34 -16.50
CA ASN A 54 16.44 32.98 -17.36
C ASN A 54 16.81 32.10 -18.59
N GLU A 55 17.60 32.67 -19.50
CA GLU A 55 18.06 31.95 -20.70
C GLU A 55 18.97 30.78 -20.36
N THR A 56 19.80 30.92 -19.32
CA THR A 56 20.73 29.88 -18.87
C THR A 56 19.98 28.59 -18.52
N VAL A 57 18.90 28.68 -17.74
CA VAL A 57 18.05 27.55 -17.34
C VAL A 57 17.40 26.89 -18.56
N ARG A 58 16.85 27.67 -19.50
CA ARG A 58 16.27 27.12 -20.75
C ARG A 58 17.31 26.35 -21.58
N GLN A 59 18.54 26.85 -21.65
CA GLN A 59 19.61 26.22 -22.42
C GLN A 59 20.12 24.91 -21.80
N LEU A 60 19.82 24.62 -20.53
CA LEU A 60 20.23 23.37 -19.90
C LEU A 60 19.64 22.13 -20.60
N PHE A 61 18.43 22.25 -21.15
CA PHE A 61 17.78 21.20 -21.95
C PHE A 61 18.54 20.83 -23.23
N LYS A 62 19.47 21.68 -23.68
CA LYS A 62 20.36 21.42 -24.81
C LYS A 62 21.78 21.05 -24.38
N LYS A 63 22.24 21.58 -23.26
CA LYS A 63 23.63 21.46 -22.79
C LYS A 63 23.89 20.23 -21.92
N ILE A 64 22.89 19.84 -21.13
CA ILE A 64 22.97 18.72 -20.19
C ILE A 64 22.21 17.54 -20.79
N PRO A 65 22.75 16.31 -20.70
CA PRO A 65 22.03 15.11 -21.13
C PRO A 65 20.67 14.99 -20.44
N ALA A 66 19.69 14.45 -21.16
CA ALA A 66 18.40 14.14 -20.57
C ALA A 66 18.53 12.96 -19.57
N LEU A 67 17.48 12.76 -18.78
CA LEU A 67 17.42 11.61 -17.88
C LEU A 67 17.49 10.32 -18.70
N GLU A 68 16.71 10.21 -19.78
CA GLU A 68 16.86 9.13 -20.75
C GLU A 68 18.19 9.30 -21.51
N SER A 69 19.03 8.28 -21.44
CA SER A 69 20.37 8.25 -22.01
C SER A 69 20.86 6.80 -22.15
N ASP A 70 22.06 6.60 -22.68
CA ASP A 70 22.63 5.25 -22.85
C ASP A 70 22.77 4.46 -21.52
N TYR A 71 22.81 5.15 -20.38
CA TYR A 71 23.03 4.56 -19.05
C TYR A 71 21.83 4.70 -18.10
N ARG A 72 20.73 5.33 -18.55
CA ARG A 72 19.55 5.57 -17.74
C ARG A 72 18.31 5.50 -18.60
N THR A 73 17.31 4.76 -18.14
CA THR A 73 16.04 4.64 -18.85
C THR A 73 14.87 4.67 -17.89
N THR A 74 13.70 5.08 -18.38
CA THR A 74 12.47 5.00 -17.60
C THR A 74 11.42 4.18 -18.31
N LYS A 75 10.59 3.48 -17.53
CA LYS A 75 9.57 2.58 -18.06
C LYS A 75 8.25 2.76 -17.32
N GLN A 76 7.16 2.64 -18.08
CA GLN A 76 5.83 2.46 -17.54
C GLN A 76 5.62 0.99 -17.15
N GLY A 77 4.95 0.77 -16.03
CA GLY A 77 4.69 -0.56 -15.47
C GLY A 77 3.30 -1.14 -15.77
N LEU A 78 2.94 -2.16 -15.00
CA LEU A 78 1.73 -2.95 -15.13
C LEU A 78 0.45 -2.18 -14.70
N ALA A 79 -0.61 -2.32 -15.48
CA ALA A 79 -1.98 -2.10 -15.06
C ALA A 79 -2.64 -3.48 -14.97
N SER A 80 -2.93 -3.97 -13.76
CA SER A 80 -3.55 -5.29 -13.53
C SER A 80 -4.93 -5.40 -14.21
N ALA A 81 -5.65 -4.28 -14.27
CA ALA A 81 -7.05 -4.15 -14.69
C ALA A 81 -8.06 -4.99 -13.89
N ASP A 82 -7.62 -5.58 -12.77
CA ASP A 82 -8.44 -6.34 -11.81
C ASP A 82 -7.67 -6.48 -10.48
N ASP A 83 -7.52 -5.37 -9.76
CA ASP A 83 -6.74 -5.33 -8.51
C ASP A 83 -7.32 -6.26 -7.44
N PHE A 84 -8.65 -6.44 -7.40
CA PHE A 84 -9.27 -7.31 -6.39
C PHE A 84 -8.82 -8.77 -6.52
N ARG A 85 -8.56 -9.23 -7.74
CA ARG A 85 -8.05 -10.58 -8.02
C ARG A 85 -6.53 -10.66 -7.96
N PHE A 86 -5.82 -9.68 -8.54
CA PHE A 86 -4.38 -9.83 -8.80
C PHE A 86 -3.48 -9.04 -7.86
N VAL A 87 -4.03 -8.25 -6.93
CA VAL A 87 -3.25 -7.43 -6.00
C VAL A 87 -3.66 -7.70 -4.56
N HIS A 88 -2.67 -8.05 -3.75
CA HIS A 88 -2.80 -8.33 -2.32
C HIS A 88 -1.95 -7.35 -1.53
N VAL A 89 -2.14 -7.33 -0.21
CA VAL A 89 -1.21 -6.69 0.72
C VAL A 89 -0.35 -7.77 1.39
N TRP A 90 0.92 -7.48 1.66
CA TRP A 90 1.90 -8.49 2.06
C TRP A 90 1.59 -9.22 3.38
N TRP A 91 0.81 -8.60 4.26
CA TRP A 91 0.39 -9.23 5.52
C TRP A 91 -0.77 -10.24 5.36
N GLU A 92 -1.30 -10.42 4.14
CA GLU A 92 -2.20 -11.54 3.84
C GLU A 92 -1.46 -12.90 3.90
N GLY A 93 -0.15 -12.91 3.71
CA GLY A 93 0.70 -14.09 3.90
C GLY A 93 1.84 -14.15 2.89
N ASP A 94 2.72 -15.12 3.08
CA ASP A 94 3.73 -15.46 2.08
C ASP A 94 3.08 -16.38 1.04
N HIS A 95 3.15 -15.99 -0.22
CA HIS A 95 2.43 -16.66 -1.30
C HIS A 95 3.38 -16.89 -2.48
N ASP A 96 3.52 -18.15 -2.87
CA ASP A 96 4.32 -18.52 -4.04
C ASP A 96 3.78 -17.81 -5.28
N GLY A 97 4.68 -17.12 -6.00
CA GLY A 97 4.32 -16.41 -7.23
C GLY A 97 3.73 -15.01 -7.04
N TRP A 98 3.68 -14.50 -5.81
CA TRP A 98 3.35 -13.10 -5.52
C TRP A 98 4.62 -12.28 -5.28
N PHE A 99 4.70 -11.13 -5.94
CA PHE A 99 5.88 -10.28 -5.93
C PHE A 99 5.50 -8.88 -5.46
N GLY A 100 6.39 -8.18 -4.75
CA GLY A 100 6.15 -6.80 -4.32
C GLY A 100 5.72 -5.92 -5.49
N PHE A 101 4.73 -5.05 -5.29
CA PHE A 101 4.08 -4.28 -6.35
C PHE A 101 4.09 -2.77 -6.07
N ALA A 102 4.99 -2.04 -6.71
CA ALA A 102 5.10 -0.59 -6.54
C ALA A 102 4.04 0.17 -7.36
N LYS A 103 3.03 0.76 -6.70
CA LYS A 103 1.87 1.42 -7.35
C LYS A 103 1.82 2.96 -7.18
N GLY A 104 2.96 3.64 -7.10
CA GLY A 104 3.00 5.10 -7.07
C GLY A 104 2.68 5.74 -5.71
N GLY A 105 1.60 5.34 -5.03
CA GLY A 105 1.29 5.73 -3.64
C GLY A 105 1.33 7.23 -3.31
N ALA A 106 1.36 7.54 -2.02
CA ALA A 106 1.51 8.92 -1.53
C ALA A 106 2.88 9.55 -1.82
N PHE A 107 2.96 10.88 -1.67
CA PHE A 107 4.22 11.62 -1.74
C PHE A 107 5.16 11.16 -0.61
N SER A 108 6.31 10.58 -0.97
CA SER A 108 7.34 10.20 0.00
C SER A 108 8.69 10.06 -0.71
N PRO A 109 9.57 11.07 -0.63
CA PRO A 109 10.89 11.01 -1.27
C PRO A 109 11.80 10.04 -0.53
N PHE A 110 12.77 9.49 -1.27
CA PHE A 110 13.78 8.52 -0.84
C PHE A 110 13.23 7.12 -0.50
N TYR A 111 12.22 7.02 0.38
CA TYR A 111 11.67 5.74 0.86
C TYR A 111 10.14 5.74 0.85
N SER A 112 9.55 4.62 0.47
CA SER A 112 8.18 4.23 0.84
C SER A 112 8.12 2.71 0.84
N ASP A 113 7.38 2.15 1.80
CA ASP A 113 7.17 0.70 1.86
C ASP A 113 6.40 0.20 0.63
N VAL A 114 6.82 -0.93 0.07
CA VAL A 114 6.12 -1.61 -1.04
C VAL A 114 5.20 -2.66 -0.42
N PHE A 115 4.11 -2.21 0.20
CA PHE A 115 3.20 -3.08 0.95
C PHE A 115 2.24 -3.91 0.09
N LEU A 116 2.13 -3.62 -1.21
CA LEU A 116 1.32 -4.38 -2.14
C LEU A 116 2.14 -5.53 -2.75
N GLN A 117 1.45 -6.58 -3.15
CA GLN A 117 1.97 -7.67 -3.95
C GLN A 117 1.08 -7.89 -5.16
N VAL A 118 1.65 -8.37 -6.26
CA VAL A 118 0.92 -8.74 -7.48
C VAL A 118 1.20 -10.18 -7.84
N ASN A 119 0.15 -10.91 -8.26
CA ASN A 119 0.32 -12.27 -8.78
C ASN A 119 1.05 -12.20 -10.13
N TRP A 120 2.33 -12.57 -10.10
CA TRP A 120 3.18 -12.67 -11.28
C TRP A 120 3.69 -14.09 -11.52
N SER A 121 2.98 -15.08 -10.96
CA SER A 121 3.22 -16.51 -11.18
C SER A 121 3.28 -16.84 -12.68
N GLN A 122 4.19 -17.74 -13.04
CA GLN A 122 4.41 -18.15 -14.43
C GLN A 122 4.57 -16.95 -15.40
N SER A 123 5.29 -15.91 -14.97
CA SER A 123 5.44 -14.64 -15.71
C SER A 123 4.09 -13.92 -15.99
N GLY A 124 3.19 -13.90 -15.01
CA GLY A 124 1.90 -13.23 -15.10
C GLY A 124 0.90 -13.94 -16.02
N ALA A 125 0.91 -15.28 -16.08
CA ALA A 125 0.10 -16.05 -17.00
C ALA A 125 -1.41 -15.80 -16.83
N GLN A 126 -1.90 -15.70 -15.58
CA GLN A 126 -3.30 -15.39 -15.32
C GLN A 126 -3.70 -14.01 -15.85
N ILE A 127 -2.85 -12.98 -15.65
CA ILE A 127 -3.10 -11.61 -16.12
C ILE A 127 -3.07 -11.53 -17.65
N LYS A 128 -2.10 -12.21 -18.29
CA LYS A 128 -1.95 -12.28 -19.75
C LYS A 128 -3.15 -12.94 -20.44
N ASN A 129 -3.85 -13.82 -19.75
CA ASN A 129 -5.02 -14.53 -20.27
C ASN A 129 -6.35 -13.97 -19.73
N ASN A 130 -6.35 -12.91 -18.93
CA ASN A 130 -7.59 -12.29 -18.45
C ASN A 130 -8.21 -11.43 -19.56
N LEU A 131 -9.22 -11.97 -20.25
CA LEU A 131 -9.80 -11.36 -21.45
C LEU A 131 -11.06 -10.55 -21.14
N ASN A 132 -11.32 -9.52 -21.94
CA ASN A 132 -12.61 -8.83 -22.01
C ASN A 132 -13.58 -9.56 -22.94
N ASP A 133 -14.84 -9.10 -22.99
CA ASP A 133 -15.91 -9.70 -23.81
C ASP A 133 -15.62 -9.72 -25.31
N LYS A 134 -14.64 -8.92 -25.77
CA LYS A 134 -14.19 -8.86 -27.17
C LYS A 134 -13.01 -9.80 -27.45
N GLY A 135 -12.52 -10.53 -26.45
CA GLY A 135 -11.37 -11.43 -26.54
C GLY A 135 -10.00 -10.74 -26.45
N GLY A 136 -9.96 -9.44 -26.12
CA GLY A 136 -8.71 -8.72 -25.87
C GLY A 136 -8.27 -8.83 -24.41
N VAL A 137 -6.97 -8.84 -24.16
CA VAL A 137 -6.43 -8.82 -22.78
C VAL A 137 -6.88 -7.54 -22.07
N ARG A 138 -7.43 -7.66 -20.85
CA ARG A 138 -7.91 -6.51 -20.06
C ARG A 138 -6.77 -5.60 -19.62
N SER A 139 -5.69 -6.22 -19.13
CA SER A 139 -4.46 -5.55 -18.69
C SER A 139 -3.70 -4.93 -19.87
N ASN A 140 -2.83 -3.94 -19.58
CA ASN A 140 -1.86 -3.43 -20.54
C ASN A 140 -0.67 -4.37 -20.79
N VAL A 141 -0.60 -5.53 -20.14
CA VAL A 141 0.55 -6.47 -20.19
C VAL A 141 1.00 -6.85 -21.61
N TRP A 142 0.06 -6.87 -22.57
CA TRP A 142 0.38 -7.18 -23.97
C TRP A 142 1.30 -6.14 -24.65
N MET A 143 1.37 -4.91 -24.12
CA MET A 143 2.29 -3.86 -24.58
C MET A 143 3.63 -3.85 -23.82
N LEU A 144 3.72 -4.60 -22.71
CA LEU A 144 4.84 -4.54 -21.77
C LEU A 144 5.88 -5.63 -22.00
N ARG A 145 5.98 -6.24 -23.19
CA ARG A 145 6.93 -7.35 -23.43
C ARG A 145 8.38 -6.97 -23.13
N ASP A 146 8.81 -5.78 -23.53
CA ASP A 146 10.14 -5.26 -23.21
C ASP A 146 10.28 -5.00 -21.70
N THR A 147 9.35 -4.23 -21.13
CA THR A 147 9.32 -3.91 -19.69
C THR A 147 9.37 -5.17 -18.81
N ALA A 148 8.51 -6.14 -19.08
CA ALA A 148 8.38 -7.34 -18.28
C ALA A 148 9.61 -8.25 -18.37
N ASN A 149 10.27 -8.32 -19.53
CA ASN A 149 11.42 -9.21 -19.72
C ASN A 149 12.74 -8.58 -19.23
N ASN A 150 12.86 -7.26 -19.28
CA ASN A 150 14.14 -6.56 -19.08
C ASN A 150 14.18 -5.68 -17.83
N PHE A 151 13.03 -5.43 -17.17
CA PHE A 151 12.92 -4.43 -16.08
C PHE A 151 12.15 -4.91 -14.84
N PHE A 152 11.22 -5.85 -14.96
CA PHE A 152 10.55 -6.42 -13.79
C PHE A 152 11.55 -7.20 -12.92
N GLY A 153 11.51 -6.98 -11.59
CA GLY A 153 12.43 -7.56 -10.63
C GLY A 153 13.75 -6.78 -10.45
N ARG A 154 14.04 -5.77 -11.29
CA ARG A 154 15.23 -4.92 -11.12
C ARG A 154 14.98 -3.82 -10.09
N SER A 155 16.03 -3.46 -9.36
CA SER A 155 16.01 -2.27 -8.50
C SER A 155 16.01 -0.99 -9.33
N GLY A 156 15.40 0.06 -8.80
CA GLY A 156 15.25 1.33 -9.52
C GLY A 156 14.75 2.45 -8.64
N LEU A 157 14.27 3.53 -9.27
CA LEU A 157 13.60 4.65 -8.62
C LEU A 157 12.19 4.81 -9.17
N THR A 158 11.18 4.58 -8.34
CA THR A 158 9.78 4.80 -8.69
C THR A 158 9.29 6.15 -8.21
N TRP A 159 8.29 6.72 -8.88
CA TRP A 159 7.60 7.95 -8.44
C TRP A 159 6.09 7.80 -8.63
N PRO A 160 5.25 8.49 -7.84
CA PRO A 160 3.83 8.55 -8.11
C PRO A 160 3.57 9.29 -9.41
N LEU A 161 2.84 8.66 -10.34
CA LEU A 161 2.43 9.29 -11.58
C LEU A 161 1.60 10.55 -11.30
N ARG A 162 0.73 10.52 -10.28
CA ARG A 162 -0.11 11.64 -9.88
C ARG A 162 -0.01 11.88 -8.38
N THR A 163 0.48 13.05 -8.00
CA THR A 163 0.59 13.48 -6.59
C THR A 163 0.87 14.99 -6.51
N ASN A 164 0.75 15.56 -5.31
CA ASN A 164 1.11 16.95 -5.04
C ASN A 164 2.62 17.08 -4.80
N GLY A 165 3.39 17.06 -5.88
CA GLY A 165 4.84 17.24 -5.86
C GLY A 165 5.62 15.99 -6.30
N LEU A 166 6.79 16.18 -6.89
CA LEU A 166 7.58 15.07 -7.40
C LEU A 166 8.34 14.39 -6.26
N SER A 167 8.17 13.07 -6.09
CA SER A 167 8.91 12.28 -5.10
C SER A 167 9.37 10.96 -5.70
N PHE A 168 10.69 10.82 -5.86
CA PHE A 168 11.30 9.55 -6.24
C PHE A 168 11.76 8.80 -5.00
N ARG A 169 11.66 7.48 -5.07
CA ARG A 169 12.03 6.59 -3.98
C ARG A 169 12.51 5.25 -4.50
N ALA A 170 13.31 4.57 -3.69
CA ALA A 170 13.86 3.28 -4.04
C ALA A 170 12.75 2.24 -4.27
N ILE A 171 12.87 1.45 -5.33
CA ILE A 171 12.18 0.17 -5.46
C ILE A 171 13.21 -0.96 -5.22
N PRO A 172 13.00 -1.82 -4.21
CA PRO A 172 13.76 -3.05 -4.02
C PRO A 172 13.85 -3.94 -5.26
N ARG A 173 14.90 -4.76 -5.35
CA ARG A 173 14.91 -5.87 -6.30
C ARG A 173 13.79 -6.87 -6.00
N ASP A 174 13.46 -7.71 -6.97
CA ASP A 174 12.36 -8.70 -6.94
C ASP A 174 10.94 -8.10 -6.84
N CYS A 175 10.80 -6.79 -7.10
CA CYS A 175 9.50 -6.13 -7.20
C CYS A 175 9.06 -5.91 -8.67
N ILE A 176 7.76 -5.93 -8.88
CA ILE A 176 7.07 -5.46 -10.09
C ILE A 176 6.63 -4.01 -9.86
N PHE A 177 6.66 -3.18 -10.90
CA PHE A 177 6.16 -1.81 -10.81
C PHE A 177 4.92 -1.60 -11.68
N GLY A 178 4.01 -0.75 -11.21
CA GLY A 178 2.74 -0.44 -11.83
C GLY A 178 2.78 0.78 -12.74
N HIS A 179 1.76 0.96 -13.56
CA HIS A 179 1.63 2.15 -14.43
C HIS A 179 1.47 3.46 -13.65
N LYS A 180 0.86 3.41 -12.45
CA LYS A 180 0.79 4.56 -11.52
C LYS A 180 2.09 4.81 -10.76
N GLY A 181 3.05 3.88 -10.84
CA GLY A 181 4.40 4.00 -10.29
C GLY A 181 5.47 3.70 -11.35
N PRO A 182 5.61 4.53 -12.41
CA PRO A 182 6.69 4.33 -13.37
C PRO A 182 8.05 4.33 -12.67
N THR A 183 9.04 3.73 -13.31
CA THR A 183 10.33 3.48 -12.67
C THR A 183 11.49 3.86 -13.59
N ALA A 184 12.48 4.53 -13.00
CA ALA A 184 13.76 4.86 -13.61
C ALA A 184 14.81 3.83 -13.20
N PHE A 185 15.64 3.44 -14.16
CA PHE A 185 16.70 2.45 -14.02
C PHE A 185 18.03 3.05 -14.47
N VAL A 186 19.12 2.52 -13.94
CA VAL A 186 20.49 2.82 -14.37
C VAL A 186 21.11 1.56 -14.99
N ALA A 187 22.23 1.72 -15.69
CA ALA A 187 23.03 0.58 -16.16
C ALA A 187 23.50 -0.28 -14.96
N ASP A 188 23.46 -1.60 -15.16
CA ASP A 188 23.94 -2.62 -14.21
C ASP A 188 23.32 -2.56 -12.80
N ASP A 189 22.20 -1.86 -12.63
CA ASP A 189 21.48 -1.71 -11.36
C ASP A 189 22.36 -1.23 -10.19
N SER A 190 23.41 -0.45 -10.49
CA SER A 190 24.36 0.04 -9.49
C SER A 190 23.65 0.81 -8.36
N PRO A 191 23.74 0.33 -7.09
CA PRO A 191 23.11 1.00 -5.95
C PRO A 191 23.58 2.45 -5.77
N ASP A 192 24.87 2.71 -5.98
CA ASP A 192 25.45 4.04 -5.83
C ASP A 192 24.99 4.98 -6.97
N ALA A 193 24.88 4.48 -8.20
CA ALA A 193 24.33 5.29 -9.29
C ALA A 193 22.84 5.61 -9.06
N LEU A 194 22.06 4.63 -8.55
CA LEU A 194 20.65 4.85 -8.19
C LEU A 194 20.50 5.84 -7.04
N LEU A 195 21.31 5.75 -5.98
CA LEU A 195 21.26 6.67 -4.84
C LEU A 195 21.67 8.09 -5.24
N ALA A 196 22.75 8.24 -6.03
CA ALA A 196 23.15 9.54 -6.55
C ALA A 196 22.05 10.16 -7.43
N LEU A 197 21.43 9.37 -8.31
CA LEU A 197 20.30 9.80 -9.11
C LEU A 197 19.12 10.19 -8.22
N CYS A 198 18.80 9.38 -7.20
CA CYS A 198 17.70 9.63 -6.25
C CYS A 198 17.85 10.97 -5.53
N ALA A 199 19.07 11.33 -5.13
CA ALA A 199 19.35 12.66 -4.58
C ALA A 199 19.03 13.77 -5.60
N LEU A 200 19.57 13.67 -6.82
CA LEU A 200 19.37 14.70 -7.85
C LEU A 200 17.89 14.88 -8.22
N VAL A 201 17.14 13.79 -8.45
CA VAL A 201 15.75 13.88 -8.93
C VAL A 201 14.77 14.33 -7.84
N ASN A 202 15.15 14.26 -6.58
CA ASN A 202 14.41 14.84 -5.44
C ASN A 202 14.89 16.26 -5.09
N SER A 203 15.82 16.86 -5.85
CA SER A 203 16.26 18.24 -5.62
C SER A 203 15.25 19.26 -6.14
N GLN A 204 15.22 20.44 -5.52
CA GLN A 204 14.44 21.58 -6.01
C GLN A 204 14.87 22.01 -7.42
N ALA A 205 16.17 21.87 -7.74
CA ALA A 205 16.69 22.20 -9.07
C ALA A 205 16.08 21.31 -10.15
N PHE A 206 16.02 20.00 -9.92
CA PHE A 206 15.36 19.07 -10.84
C PHE A 206 13.85 19.35 -10.93
N GLY A 207 13.18 19.59 -9.80
CA GLY A 207 11.78 20.00 -9.76
C GLY A 207 11.48 21.25 -10.59
N LEU A 208 12.37 22.25 -10.60
CA LEU A 208 12.24 23.43 -11.46
C LEU A 208 12.27 23.07 -12.94
N LEU A 209 13.17 22.17 -13.35
CA LEU A 209 13.29 21.77 -14.75
C LEU A 209 12.02 21.01 -15.21
N VAL A 210 11.42 20.21 -14.33
CA VAL A 210 10.12 19.59 -14.60
C VAL A 210 9.02 20.66 -14.78
N SER A 211 8.94 21.66 -13.89
CA SER A 211 7.92 22.72 -13.98
C SER A 211 8.07 23.61 -15.24
N VAL A 212 9.32 23.88 -15.64
CA VAL A 212 9.64 24.61 -16.89
C VAL A 212 9.06 23.92 -18.13
N GLN A 213 9.17 22.59 -18.23
CA GLN A 213 8.62 21.82 -19.36
C GLN A 213 7.09 21.90 -19.43
N LEU A 214 6.42 22.12 -18.31
CA LEU A 214 4.97 22.15 -18.20
C LEU A 214 4.37 23.54 -18.45
N ALA A 215 5.20 24.56 -18.68
CA ALA A 215 4.77 25.96 -18.70
C ALA A 215 4.03 26.40 -17.42
N ARG A 216 4.29 25.76 -16.26
CA ARG A 216 3.62 26.01 -14.98
C ARG A 216 4.62 26.37 -13.90
N VAL A 217 4.15 27.12 -12.91
CA VAL A 217 4.97 27.51 -11.75
C VAL A 217 4.75 26.57 -10.56
N GLU A 218 3.60 25.91 -10.52
CA GLU A 218 3.32 24.79 -9.63
C GLU A 218 3.59 23.47 -10.37
N LEU A 219 4.09 22.46 -9.65
CA LEU A 219 4.36 21.14 -10.21
C LEU A 219 3.07 20.51 -10.75
N ALA A 220 3.16 19.85 -11.91
CA ALA A 220 2.00 19.15 -12.47
C ALA A 220 1.50 18.05 -11.54
N GLN A 221 0.20 17.77 -11.64
CA GLN A 221 -0.44 16.63 -10.99
C GLN A 221 -0.29 15.33 -11.80
N SER A 222 0.42 15.34 -12.96
CA SER A 222 0.76 14.13 -13.73
C SER A 222 2.22 14.18 -14.22
N PHE A 223 3.07 13.34 -13.66
CA PHE A 223 4.49 13.20 -13.98
C PHE A 223 4.71 12.05 -14.97
N GLU A 224 4.25 12.25 -16.21
CA GLU A 224 4.33 11.24 -17.27
C GLU A 224 5.78 10.83 -17.57
N VAL A 225 5.97 9.57 -17.97
CA VAL A 225 7.28 9.00 -18.30
C VAL A 225 8.05 9.88 -19.30
N GLY A 226 7.40 10.28 -20.40
CA GLY A 226 8.03 11.10 -21.44
C GLY A 226 8.50 12.49 -20.96
N LEU A 227 7.81 13.08 -19.97
CA LEU A 227 8.22 14.34 -19.35
C LEU A 227 9.49 14.16 -18.52
N ILE A 228 9.51 13.12 -17.69
CA ILE A 228 10.67 12.81 -16.83
C ILE A 228 11.89 12.45 -17.68
N GLN A 229 11.71 11.65 -18.74
CA GLN A 229 12.79 11.27 -19.68
C GLN A 229 13.54 12.46 -20.26
N GLN A 230 12.82 13.55 -20.56
CA GLN A 230 13.38 14.74 -21.20
C GLN A 230 14.02 15.73 -20.21
N THR A 231 13.92 15.47 -18.90
CA THR A 231 14.44 16.38 -17.87
C THR A 231 15.96 16.24 -17.74
N PRO A 232 16.74 17.33 -17.74
CA PRO A 232 18.20 17.27 -17.70
C PRO A 232 18.77 16.65 -16.41
N VAL A 233 19.77 15.78 -16.55
CA VAL A 233 20.52 15.16 -15.44
C VAL A 233 22.03 15.33 -15.67
N PRO A 234 22.74 16.08 -14.82
CA PRO A 234 24.17 16.36 -15.00
C PRO A 234 25.02 15.12 -14.77
N ASN A 235 26.18 15.09 -15.42
CA ASN A 235 27.22 14.12 -15.07
C ASN A 235 27.88 14.52 -13.75
N LEU A 236 28.17 13.52 -12.91
CA LEU A 236 28.76 13.73 -11.60
C LEU A 236 30.26 13.44 -11.63
N SER A 237 31.03 14.26 -10.92
CA SER A 237 32.39 13.86 -10.52
C SER A 237 32.32 12.78 -9.42
N SER A 238 33.43 12.07 -9.20
CA SER A 238 33.50 11.03 -8.16
C SER A 238 33.15 11.57 -6.77
N ASP A 239 33.65 12.74 -6.39
CA ASP A 239 33.38 13.33 -5.07
C ASP A 239 31.91 13.72 -4.90
N GLN A 240 31.30 14.29 -5.95
CA GLN A 240 29.87 14.63 -5.93
C GLN A 240 29.01 13.37 -5.85
N GLN A 241 29.37 12.31 -6.57
CA GLN A 241 28.67 11.03 -6.51
C GLN A 241 28.72 10.45 -5.09
N VAL A 242 29.91 10.38 -4.47
CA VAL A 242 30.07 9.87 -3.09
C VAL A 242 29.22 10.69 -2.11
N ALA A 243 29.23 12.02 -2.22
CA ALA A 243 28.45 12.90 -1.36
C ALA A 243 26.94 12.68 -1.52
N LEU A 244 26.43 12.64 -2.75
CA LEU A 244 25.01 12.45 -3.03
C LEU A 244 24.52 11.05 -2.62
N VAL A 245 25.34 10.00 -2.81
CA VAL A 245 25.06 8.63 -2.35
C VAL A 245 24.87 8.61 -0.83
N ALA A 246 25.82 9.19 -0.08
CA ALA A 246 25.76 9.21 1.37
C ALA A 246 24.51 9.96 1.87
N LEU A 247 24.18 11.10 1.25
CA LEU A 247 23.00 11.88 1.59
C LEU A 247 21.69 11.11 1.31
N ALA A 248 21.54 10.53 0.11
CA ALA A 248 20.34 9.76 -0.24
C ALA A 248 20.17 8.50 0.62
N ARG A 249 21.26 7.77 0.88
CA ARG A 249 21.22 6.58 1.75
C ARG A 249 20.81 6.94 3.16
N ARG A 250 21.35 8.04 3.71
CA ARG A 250 20.96 8.53 5.03
C ARG A 250 19.50 8.99 5.07
N ALA A 251 19.02 9.71 4.05
CA ALA A 251 17.62 10.12 3.96
C ALA A 251 16.67 8.91 3.88
N TRP A 252 17.03 7.89 3.11
CA TRP A 252 16.30 6.63 3.04
C TRP A 252 16.22 5.94 4.41
N SER A 253 17.35 5.78 5.11
CA SER A 253 17.43 5.15 6.44
C SER A 253 16.59 5.91 7.48
N LEU A 254 16.65 7.24 7.47
CA LEU A 254 15.84 8.10 8.34
C LEU A 254 14.34 7.96 8.08
N LYS A 255 13.90 7.99 6.80
CA LYS A 255 12.50 7.79 6.44
C LYS A 255 12.01 6.38 6.77
N ARG A 256 12.82 5.36 6.52
CA ARG A 256 12.53 3.97 6.92
C ARG A 256 12.40 3.83 8.44
N THR A 257 13.23 4.55 9.21
CA THR A 257 13.17 4.56 10.67
C THR A 257 11.82 5.09 11.19
N LEU A 258 11.24 6.11 10.56
CA LEU A 258 9.90 6.61 10.90
C LEU A 258 8.82 5.54 10.70
N ASP A 259 9.01 4.64 9.73
CA ASP A 259 8.08 3.57 9.40
C ASP A 259 8.20 2.34 10.32
N THR A 260 9.18 2.32 11.24
CA THR A 260 9.41 1.19 12.17
C THR A 260 8.32 1.02 13.22
N ILE A 261 7.39 1.97 13.33
CA ILE A 261 6.21 1.89 14.21
C ILE A 261 4.94 1.42 13.50
N GLU A 262 4.97 1.32 12.17
CA GLU A 262 3.84 0.91 11.35
C GLU A 262 3.78 -0.62 11.26
N GLU A 263 2.91 -1.26 12.05
CA GLU A 263 2.80 -2.72 12.13
C GLU A 263 2.45 -3.44 10.83
N THR A 264 2.00 -2.68 9.82
CA THR A 264 1.74 -3.16 8.46
C THR A 264 2.90 -2.91 7.49
N SER A 265 4.04 -2.40 7.95
CA SER A 265 5.24 -2.16 7.14
C SER A 265 6.26 -3.28 7.28
N HIS A 266 7.01 -3.55 6.21
CA HIS A 266 8.19 -4.42 6.25
C HIS A 266 9.29 -3.89 7.19
N ALA A 267 9.28 -2.59 7.53
CA ALA A 267 10.21 -1.97 8.46
C ALA A 267 9.82 -2.13 9.93
N PHE A 268 8.61 -2.64 10.24
CA PHE A 268 8.10 -2.67 11.62
C PHE A 268 9.07 -3.32 12.61
N VAL A 269 9.28 -2.66 13.75
CA VAL A 269 10.11 -3.13 14.87
C VAL A 269 9.24 -3.29 16.12
N LEU A 270 8.63 -2.19 16.58
CA LEU A 270 7.85 -2.10 17.81
C LEU A 270 6.83 -0.95 17.69
N PRO A 271 5.69 -1.00 18.41
CA PRO A 271 4.77 0.15 18.47
C PRO A 271 5.47 1.37 19.07
N ALA A 272 5.00 2.58 18.74
CA ALA A 272 5.64 3.83 19.13
C ALA A 272 5.98 3.93 20.64
N ALA A 273 5.07 3.48 21.51
CA ALA A 273 5.25 3.47 22.97
C ALA A 273 6.46 2.63 23.44
N LEU A 274 6.85 1.60 22.68
CA LEU A 274 8.00 0.74 22.97
C LEU A 274 9.21 1.07 22.10
N ARG A 275 9.01 1.60 20.89
CA ARG A 275 10.08 1.96 19.95
C ARG A 275 11.03 3.01 20.51
N ALA A 276 10.52 3.92 21.34
CA ALA A 276 11.29 4.94 22.04
C ALA A 276 12.29 4.38 23.06
N ARG A 277 12.15 3.11 23.48
CA ARG A 277 13.12 2.42 24.35
C ARG A 277 14.36 1.95 23.61
N LEU A 278 14.28 1.85 22.29
CA LEU A 278 15.40 1.50 21.42
C LEU A 278 16.01 2.77 20.83
N ASP A 279 17.31 2.76 20.61
CA ASP A 279 18.02 3.93 20.05
C ASP A 279 17.53 4.31 18.65
N GLY A 280 17.79 5.57 18.29
CA GLY A 280 17.66 6.06 16.92
C GLY A 280 16.25 6.42 16.46
N TYR A 281 15.24 6.46 17.34
CA TYR A 281 13.88 6.91 16.99
C TYR A 281 13.47 8.16 17.76
N ASP A 282 13.60 9.30 17.09
CA ASP A 282 13.11 10.61 17.55
C ASP A 282 12.59 11.36 16.31
N PRO A 283 11.26 11.36 16.05
CA PRO A 283 10.71 11.94 14.83
C PRO A 283 11.07 13.42 14.61
N PRO A 284 10.99 14.31 15.63
CA PRO A 284 11.48 15.68 15.49
C PRO A 284 12.94 15.81 15.06
N ILE A 285 13.86 15.03 15.66
CA ILE A 285 15.29 15.06 15.28
C ILE A 285 15.48 14.51 13.86
N ILE A 286 14.78 13.42 13.52
CA ILE A 286 14.82 12.80 12.20
C ILE A 286 14.36 13.79 11.13
N GLU A 287 13.23 14.47 11.33
CA GLU A 287 12.70 15.45 10.36
C GLU A 287 13.63 16.67 10.23
N ALA A 288 14.24 17.12 11.33
CA ALA A 288 15.26 18.17 11.26
C ALA A 288 16.51 17.74 10.48
N GLU A 289 16.96 16.48 10.61
CA GLU A 289 18.07 15.94 9.84
C GLU A 289 17.73 15.79 8.36
N LEU A 290 16.53 15.29 8.04
CA LEU A 290 16.01 15.22 6.67
C LEU A 290 15.99 16.59 5.99
N GLY A 291 15.55 17.64 6.68
CA GLY A 291 15.59 19.01 6.17
C GLY A 291 17.01 19.49 5.86
N ARG A 292 18.00 19.16 6.71
CA ARG A 292 19.41 19.48 6.44
C ARG A 292 19.98 18.70 5.27
N ILE A 293 19.63 17.42 5.14
CA ILE A 293 20.05 16.59 4.01
C ILE A 293 19.50 17.17 2.71
N GLN A 294 18.21 17.50 2.68
CA GLN A 294 17.58 18.13 1.53
C GLN A 294 18.28 19.44 1.14
N ALA A 295 18.57 20.32 2.11
CA ALA A 295 19.28 21.57 1.84
C ALA A 295 20.69 21.35 1.24
N LYS A 296 21.41 20.31 1.67
CA LYS A 296 22.72 19.93 1.10
C LYS A 296 22.60 19.39 -0.32
N ILE A 297 21.62 18.52 -0.56
CA ILE A 297 21.31 17.99 -1.90
C ILE A 297 20.98 19.15 -2.84
N ASP A 298 20.12 20.08 -2.40
CA ASP A 298 19.70 21.24 -3.18
C ASP A 298 20.89 22.15 -3.49
N ALA A 299 21.78 22.41 -2.53
CA ALA A 299 23.00 23.20 -2.77
C ALA A 299 23.89 22.58 -3.85
N ILE A 300 24.19 21.28 -3.74
CA ILE A 300 24.99 20.55 -4.73
C ILE A 300 24.32 20.57 -6.10
N ALA A 301 23.00 20.33 -6.15
CA ALA A 301 22.24 20.32 -7.40
C ALA A 301 22.23 21.71 -8.05
N PHE A 302 21.96 22.78 -7.31
CA PHE A 302 21.98 24.14 -7.86
C PHE A 302 23.33 24.51 -8.47
N ASP A 303 24.43 24.10 -7.83
CA ASP A 303 25.77 24.35 -8.35
C ASP A 303 26.05 23.52 -9.61
N LEU A 304 25.64 22.24 -9.64
CA LEU A 304 25.72 21.37 -10.83
C LEU A 304 24.95 21.90 -12.03
N TYR A 305 23.77 22.47 -11.80
CA TYR A 305 22.94 23.06 -12.85
C TYR A 305 23.32 24.51 -13.18
N GLY A 306 24.20 25.15 -12.40
CA GLY A 306 24.60 26.54 -12.59
C GLY A 306 23.49 27.55 -12.34
N PHE A 307 22.58 27.27 -11.39
CA PHE A 307 21.46 28.16 -11.06
C PHE A 307 21.95 29.36 -10.23
N SER A 308 21.57 30.57 -10.67
CA SER A 308 21.84 31.82 -9.96
C SER A 308 20.96 31.97 -8.72
N GLU A 309 21.29 32.90 -7.82
CA GLU A 309 20.41 33.24 -6.68
C GLU A 309 19.02 33.69 -7.13
N ALA A 310 18.90 34.36 -8.29
CA ALA A 310 17.61 34.74 -8.85
C ALA A 310 16.78 33.52 -9.29
N ASP A 311 17.41 32.49 -9.85
CA ASP A 311 16.75 31.22 -10.19
C ASP A 311 16.29 30.48 -8.93
N ARG A 312 17.10 30.54 -7.87
CA ARG A 312 16.75 30.00 -6.54
C ARG A 312 15.60 30.79 -5.90
N ALA A 313 15.56 32.11 -6.05
CA ALA A 313 14.48 32.94 -5.53
C ALA A 313 13.15 32.72 -6.26
N ALA A 314 13.18 32.34 -7.54
CA ALA A 314 11.99 31.93 -8.29
C ALA A 314 11.33 30.64 -7.75
N LEU A 315 12.05 29.87 -6.91
CA LEU A 315 11.57 28.66 -6.25
C LEU A 315 10.97 28.89 -4.86
N GLN A 316 11.17 30.05 -4.24
CA GLN A 316 10.54 30.32 -2.95
C GLN A 316 9.01 30.38 -3.13
N PRO A 317 8.23 29.63 -2.33
CA PRO A 317 6.78 29.75 -2.36
C PRO A 317 6.42 31.20 -2.05
N ARG A 318 5.81 31.91 -3.01
CA ARG A 318 5.22 33.22 -2.71
C ARG A 318 4.09 32.94 -1.73
N GLN A 319 4.24 33.42 -0.49
CA GLN A 319 3.32 33.21 0.63
C GLN A 319 1.86 33.30 0.18
N GLY A 320 1.14 32.18 0.30
CA GLY A 320 -0.31 32.12 0.11
C GLY A 320 -0.82 31.00 -0.79
N ALA A 321 -0.41 29.74 -0.61
CA ALA A 321 -1.17 28.56 -1.07
C ALA A 321 -0.61 27.22 -0.53
N ALA A 322 -0.01 27.18 0.66
CA ALA A 322 0.20 25.91 1.35
C ALA A 322 -0.95 25.72 2.34
N ASN A 323 -2.15 25.44 1.81
CA ASN A 323 -3.12 24.71 2.61
C ASN A 323 -2.74 23.23 2.51
N GLU A 324 -2.05 22.75 3.53
CA GLU A 324 -2.21 21.36 3.94
C GLU A 324 -3.69 21.17 4.28
N GLY A 325 -4.40 20.47 3.41
CA GLY A 325 -5.84 20.24 3.56
C GLY A 325 -6.66 21.07 2.57
N ASP A 326 -6.68 20.63 1.33
CA ASP A 326 -7.90 20.58 0.49
C ASP A 326 -7.57 19.71 -0.73
N ALA A 327 -7.67 18.40 -0.52
CA ALA A 327 -7.80 17.47 -1.63
C ALA A 327 -9.19 17.66 -2.24
N GLU A 328 -9.34 18.56 -3.20
CA GLU A 328 -10.53 18.56 -4.05
C GLU A 328 -10.50 17.29 -4.90
N THR A 329 -11.28 16.31 -4.44
CA THR A 329 -11.56 15.06 -5.13
C THR A 329 -12.29 15.35 -6.44
N ASN A 330 -11.59 15.22 -7.57
CA ASN A 330 -12.27 14.97 -8.84
C ASN A 330 -12.95 13.60 -8.75
N ALA A 331 -14.27 13.58 -8.84
CA ALA A 331 -15.15 12.46 -8.55
C ALA A 331 -15.08 11.26 -9.52
N ASP A 332 -14.08 11.20 -10.41
CA ASP A 332 -13.92 10.12 -11.40
C ASP A 332 -12.50 9.54 -11.47
N ASP A 333 -11.58 9.95 -10.59
CA ASP A 333 -10.25 9.32 -10.52
C ASP A 333 -10.21 8.34 -9.35
N ASP A 334 -9.44 7.27 -9.54
CA ASP A 334 -9.16 6.25 -8.52
C ASP A 334 -8.28 6.84 -7.40
N GLY A 335 -8.79 7.86 -6.70
CA GLY A 335 -8.16 8.54 -5.58
C GLY A 335 -8.03 7.57 -4.43
N ASP A 336 -6.79 7.20 -4.14
CA ASP A 336 -6.39 6.51 -2.94
C ASP A 336 -6.36 7.56 -1.83
N GLU A 337 -7.30 7.49 -0.89
CA GLU A 337 -7.32 8.31 0.34
C GLU A 337 -6.14 7.90 1.26
N GLU A 338 -4.90 8.05 0.81
CA GLU A 338 -3.70 7.71 1.58
C GLU A 338 -3.13 8.92 2.36
N GLY A 339 -3.89 10.00 2.49
CA GLY A 339 -3.35 11.30 2.91
C GLY A 339 -3.77 11.85 4.28
N ASN A 340 -4.72 11.26 5.02
CA ASN A 340 -5.17 11.85 6.29
C ASN A 340 -5.70 10.82 7.28
N THR A 341 -4.81 9.98 7.83
CA THR A 341 -5.13 9.23 9.04
C THR A 341 -4.75 10.09 10.24
N ALA A 342 -5.71 10.37 11.12
CA ALA A 342 -5.45 11.03 12.39
C ALA A 342 -4.30 10.32 13.13
N PRO A 343 -3.53 11.04 13.99
CA PRO A 343 -2.49 10.43 14.80
C PRO A 343 -3.04 9.19 15.50
N ILE A 344 -2.41 8.04 15.27
CA ILE A 344 -2.87 6.78 15.83
C ILE A 344 -2.66 6.84 17.35
N ASP A 345 -3.67 6.45 18.11
CA ASP A 345 -3.56 6.37 19.56
C ASP A 345 -2.47 5.36 19.95
N GLN A 346 -1.50 5.79 20.75
CA GLN A 346 -0.36 4.95 21.13
C GLN A 346 -0.79 3.73 21.95
N THR A 347 -1.89 3.84 22.71
CA THR A 347 -2.47 2.75 23.50
C THR A 347 -3.10 1.71 22.57
N ASP A 348 -3.89 2.15 21.59
CA ASP A 348 -4.50 1.25 20.61
C ASP A 348 -3.44 0.50 19.79
N SER A 349 -2.39 1.19 19.35
CA SER A 349 -1.24 0.54 18.68
C SER A 349 -0.53 -0.47 19.56
N LEU A 350 -0.32 -0.15 20.83
CA LEU A 350 0.32 -1.05 21.79
C LEU A 350 -0.53 -2.30 22.05
N LEU A 351 -1.85 -2.14 22.19
CA LEU A 351 -2.79 -3.24 22.37
C LEU A 351 -2.89 -4.11 21.11
N SER A 352 -2.94 -3.52 19.91
CA SER A 352 -2.92 -4.26 18.64
C SER A 352 -1.65 -5.09 18.48
N TRP A 353 -0.50 -4.50 18.81
CA TRP A 353 0.77 -5.23 18.83
C TRP A 353 0.75 -6.39 19.84
N ALA A 354 0.22 -6.19 21.05
CA ALA A 354 0.11 -7.25 22.06
C ALA A 354 -0.81 -8.39 21.61
N VAL A 355 -1.92 -8.08 20.90
CA VAL A 355 -2.74 -9.11 20.23
C VAL A 355 -1.89 -9.88 19.22
N GLY A 356 -1.06 -9.19 18.42
CA GLY A 356 -0.13 -9.84 17.50
C GLY A 356 0.92 -10.73 18.18
N VAL A 357 1.40 -10.37 19.37
CA VAL A 357 2.27 -11.25 20.18
C VAL A 357 1.50 -12.48 20.65
N ALA A 358 0.26 -12.31 21.13
CA ALA A 358 -0.60 -13.43 21.57
C ALA A 358 -0.89 -14.42 20.43
N PHE A 359 -0.99 -13.92 19.19
CA PHE A 359 -1.13 -14.72 17.96
C PHE A 359 0.21 -15.18 17.35
N SER A 360 1.33 -15.02 18.06
CA SER A 360 2.66 -15.43 17.60
C SER A 360 3.15 -14.74 16.32
N ARG A 361 2.57 -13.58 15.98
CA ARG A 361 2.99 -12.77 14.84
C ARG A 361 4.17 -11.88 15.17
N PHE A 362 4.15 -11.24 16.35
CA PHE A 362 5.21 -10.33 16.79
C PHE A 362 6.04 -10.91 17.93
N ASP A 363 7.29 -10.45 18.02
CA ASP A 363 8.23 -10.89 19.04
C ASP A 363 8.38 -9.84 20.15
N TRP A 364 7.98 -10.20 21.36
CA TRP A 364 8.08 -9.35 22.54
C TRP A 364 9.53 -9.16 23.05
N ARG A 365 10.45 -10.07 22.69
CA ARG A 365 11.84 -10.05 23.19
C ARG A 365 12.66 -8.86 22.70
N LEU A 366 12.22 -8.18 21.64
CA LEU A 366 12.79 -6.89 21.25
C LEU A 366 12.53 -5.80 22.29
N ALA A 367 11.35 -5.80 22.90
CA ALA A 367 10.96 -4.81 23.90
C ALA A 367 11.66 -5.03 25.25
N THR A 368 12.12 -6.25 25.53
CA THR A 368 12.87 -6.61 26.75
C THR A 368 14.38 -6.73 26.53
N SER A 369 14.86 -6.46 25.31
CA SER A 369 16.27 -6.62 24.91
C SER A 369 16.81 -8.06 25.00
N GLU A 370 15.95 -9.06 25.16
CA GLU A 370 16.31 -10.49 25.07
C GLU A 370 16.65 -10.91 23.64
N ARG A 371 16.22 -10.12 22.64
CA ARG A 371 16.58 -10.26 21.24
C ARG A 371 17.02 -8.90 20.69
N ALA A 372 18.05 -8.90 19.84
CA ALA A 372 18.43 -7.74 19.03
C ALA A 372 17.62 -7.68 17.72
N ALA A 373 17.32 -6.48 17.24
CA ALA A 373 16.81 -6.30 15.90
C ALA A 373 17.85 -6.76 14.86
N PRO A 374 17.43 -7.35 13.73
CA PRO A 374 18.34 -7.60 12.61
C PRO A 374 18.95 -6.31 12.08
N ALA A 375 20.05 -6.43 11.34
CA ALA A 375 20.67 -5.29 10.67
C ALA A 375 19.68 -4.61 9.71
N GLU A 376 19.82 -3.29 9.55
CA GLU A 376 19.06 -2.55 8.56
C GLU A 376 19.43 -3.03 7.14
N PRO A 377 18.44 -3.38 6.28
CA PRO A 377 18.71 -3.72 4.89
C PRO A 377 19.19 -2.50 4.09
N GLU A 378 19.84 -2.74 2.96
CA GLU A 378 20.16 -1.68 2.02
C GLU A 378 18.94 -1.26 1.18
N PRO A 379 18.90 -0.04 0.61
CA PRO A 379 17.73 0.51 -0.09
C PRO A 379 17.14 -0.33 -1.22
N PHE A 380 17.94 -1.20 -1.82
CA PHE A 380 17.57 -2.02 -2.97
C PHE A 380 17.60 -3.52 -2.66
N ASP A 381 17.79 -3.91 -1.40
CA ASP A 381 17.64 -5.30 -0.97
C ASP A 381 16.16 -5.73 -1.05
N PRO A 382 15.88 -7.02 -1.33
CA PRO A 382 14.55 -7.57 -1.43
C PRO A 382 13.80 -7.27 -0.15
N LEU A 383 12.50 -7.09 -0.31
CA LEU A 383 11.61 -6.99 0.84
C LEU A 383 11.75 -8.24 1.70
N PRO A 384 11.88 -8.09 3.03
CA PRO A 384 12.01 -9.24 3.91
C PRO A 384 10.65 -9.96 4.03
N ALA A 385 10.65 -11.30 4.06
CA ALA A 385 9.42 -12.07 4.29
C ALA A 385 8.78 -11.79 5.67
N LYS A 386 9.58 -11.33 6.63
CA LYS A 386 9.16 -10.93 7.98
C LYS A 386 9.78 -9.60 8.35
N SER A 387 8.97 -8.69 8.90
CA SER A 387 9.52 -7.45 9.45
C SER A 387 10.41 -7.73 10.66
N PRO A 388 11.36 -6.83 11.01
CA PRO A 388 12.22 -6.99 12.18
C PRO A 388 11.49 -7.33 13.48
N GLY A 389 10.27 -6.81 13.66
CA GLY A 389 9.40 -6.99 14.82
C GLY A 389 8.63 -8.31 14.85
N MET A 390 8.59 -9.05 13.76
CA MET A 390 7.91 -10.35 13.70
C MET A 390 8.68 -11.46 14.41
N LEU A 391 7.94 -12.49 14.82
CA LEU A 391 8.50 -13.69 15.44
C LEU A 391 9.36 -14.47 14.41
N PRO A 392 10.66 -14.69 14.68
CA PRO A 392 11.52 -15.47 13.78
C PRO A 392 11.05 -16.92 13.62
N ASP A 393 11.35 -17.55 12.49
CA ASP A 393 11.02 -18.96 12.25
C ASP A 393 11.69 -19.88 13.28
N GLY A 394 10.94 -20.87 13.75
CA GLY A 394 11.38 -21.82 14.77
C GLY A 394 11.51 -21.25 16.18
N ALA A 395 11.30 -19.94 16.38
CA ALA A 395 11.31 -19.36 17.71
C ALA A 395 10.04 -19.72 18.49
N ALA A 396 10.18 -19.97 19.79
CA ALA A 396 9.04 -20.29 20.65
C ALA A 396 8.05 -19.10 20.71
N PRO A 397 6.74 -19.36 20.52
CA PRO A 397 5.72 -18.32 20.67
C PRO A 397 5.55 -17.90 22.14
N PHE A 398 4.93 -16.74 22.38
CA PHE A 398 4.54 -16.33 23.73
C PHE A 398 3.51 -17.29 24.33
N HIS A 399 2.57 -17.74 23.49
CA HIS A 399 1.51 -18.68 23.85
C HIS A 399 1.28 -19.67 22.70
N ALA A 400 1.33 -20.97 22.97
CA ALA A 400 1.08 -21.98 21.95
C ALA A 400 -0.41 -22.05 21.60
N HIS A 401 -0.75 -22.01 20.30
CA HIS A 401 -2.13 -22.05 19.83
C HIS A 401 -2.25 -22.63 18.42
N ALA A 402 -3.45 -23.09 18.05
CA ALA A 402 -3.76 -23.59 16.70
C ALA A 402 -4.30 -22.49 15.76
N GLY A 403 -4.01 -21.21 16.03
CA GLY A 403 -4.49 -20.07 15.23
C GLY A 403 -5.85 -19.52 15.68
N ILE A 404 -6.34 -20.00 16.83
CA ILE A 404 -7.60 -19.59 17.45
C ILE A 404 -7.33 -19.21 18.90
N LEU A 405 -7.79 -18.03 19.30
CA LEU A 405 -7.89 -17.59 20.69
C LEU A 405 -9.37 -17.30 21.01
N VAL A 406 -9.70 -17.04 22.27
CA VAL A 406 -11.09 -16.85 22.70
C VAL A 406 -11.23 -15.70 23.68
N ASP A 407 -12.40 -15.07 23.69
CA ASP A 407 -12.86 -14.20 24.77
C ASP A 407 -13.63 -15.05 25.79
N ASP A 408 -12.92 -15.66 26.75
CA ASP A 408 -13.51 -16.52 27.79
C ASP A 408 -12.65 -16.55 29.06
N VAL A 409 -13.16 -15.96 30.14
CA VAL A 409 -12.44 -15.83 31.41
C VAL A 409 -12.09 -17.21 31.98
N GLY A 410 -10.81 -17.40 32.30
CA GLY A 410 -10.29 -18.65 32.85
C GLY A 410 -9.92 -19.69 31.79
N HIS A 411 -10.17 -19.42 30.51
CA HIS A 411 -9.70 -20.28 29.43
C HIS A 411 -8.18 -20.10 29.19
N PRO A 412 -7.42 -21.18 28.91
CA PRO A 412 -5.99 -21.06 28.60
C PRO A 412 -5.68 -20.19 27.38
N HIS A 413 -6.61 -20.07 26.45
CA HIS A 413 -6.51 -19.23 25.24
C HIS A 413 -7.28 -17.90 25.35
N ASP A 414 -7.57 -17.42 26.57
CA ASP A 414 -8.25 -16.14 26.80
C ASP A 414 -7.41 -14.95 26.31
N LEU A 415 -7.83 -14.32 25.21
CA LEU A 415 -7.07 -13.26 24.54
C LEU A 415 -6.84 -12.04 25.43
N ALA A 416 -7.83 -11.64 26.23
CA ALA A 416 -7.71 -10.48 27.11
C ALA A 416 -6.60 -10.70 28.15
N ARG A 417 -6.61 -11.86 28.82
CA ARG A 417 -5.56 -12.25 29.77
C ARG A 417 -4.19 -12.33 29.11
N LEU A 418 -4.11 -12.92 27.91
CA LEU A 418 -2.83 -13.02 27.18
C LEU A 418 -2.27 -11.64 26.82
N VAL A 419 -3.11 -10.70 26.39
CA VAL A 419 -2.70 -9.32 26.13
C VAL A 419 -2.19 -8.65 27.41
N GLU A 420 -2.92 -8.78 28.53
CA GLU A 420 -2.48 -8.26 29.84
C GLU A 420 -1.13 -8.84 30.27
N GLU A 421 -0.92 -10.15 30.07
CA GLU A 421 0.35 -10.83 30.37
C GLU A 421 1.49 -10.39 29.47
N VAL A 422 1.24 -10.14 28.17
CA VAL A 422 2.24 -9.58 27.26
C VAL A 422 2.66 -8.19 27.71
N LEU A 423 1.70 -7.32 28.03
CA LEU A 423 1.98 -5.95 28.49
C LEU A 423 2.75 -5.95 29.81
N ALA A 424 2.35 -6.80 30.77
CA ALA A 424 3.08 -6.98 32.03
C ALA A 424 4.50 -7.53 31.80
N ARG A 425 4.69 -8.48 30.87
CA ARG A 425 6.00 -9.05 30.54
C ARG A 425 6.98 -8.00 30.05
N VAL A 426 6.50 -7.03 29.27
CA VAL A 426 7.35 -5.98 28.70
C VAL A 426 7.34 -4.70 29.54
N ASP A 427 6.81 -4.74 30.77
CA ASP A 427 6.70 -3.57 31.65
C ASP A 427 6.05 -2.36 30.95
N ALA A 428 4.93 -2.61 30.28
CA ALA A 428 4.10 -1.58 29.65
C ALA A 428 2.80 -1.36 30.44
N PRO A 429 2.20 -0.15 30.39
CA PRO A 429 0.95 0.12 31.08
C PRO A 429 -0.15 -0.88 30.65
N VAL A 430 -0.75 -1.55 31.64
CA VAL A 430 -1.90 -2.42 31.42
C VAL A 430 -3.18 -1.61 31.62
N PRO A 431 -4.00 -1.39 30.58
CA PRO A 431 -5.27 -0.69 30.73
C PRO A 431 -6.21 -1.42 31.68
N SER A 432 -7.10 -0.69 32.35
CA SER A 432 -7.99 -1.26 33.36
C SER A 432 -9.03 -2.25 32.82
N ASP A 433 -9.30 -2.23 31.51
CA ASP A 433 -10.31 -3.09 30.89
C ASP A 433 -9.95 -3.41 29.42
N VAL A 434 -8.95 -4.29 29.24
CA VAL A 434 -8.52 -4.78 27.92
C VAL A 434 -9.65 -5.55 27.22
N ARG A 435 -10.44 -6.32 27.97
CA ARG A 435 -11.52 -7.13 27.41
C ARG A 435 -12.58 -6.27 26.73
N ARG A 436 -13.03 -5.18 27.36
CA ARG A 436 -13.98 -4.25 26.74
C ARG A 436 -13.46 -3.67 25.43
N TRP A 437 -12.18 -3.31 25.38
CA TRP A 437 -11.56 -2.78 24.17
C TRP A 437 -11.56 -3.83 23.04
N LEU A 438 -11.21 -5.09 23.33
CA LEU A 438 -11.28 -6.19 22.36
C LEU A 438 -12.71 -6.39 21.82
N GLN A 439 -13.71 -6.31 22.69
CA GLN A 439 -15.12 -6.53 22.32
C GLN A 439 -15.74 -5.40 21.48
N ARG A 440 -15.24 -4.16 21.61
CA ARG A 440 -15.87 -2.99 20.99
C ARG A 440 -15.03 -2.30 19.93
N ASP A 441 -13.74 -2.12 20.21
CA ASP A 441 -12.91 -1.11 19.57
C ASP A 441 -11.80 -1.75 18.71
N PHE A 442 -11.31 -2.93 19.11
CA PHE A 442 -10.20 -3.60 18.42
C PHE A 442 -10.48 -3.93 16.96
N PHE A 443 -11.60 -4.59 16.64
CA PHE A 443 -11.84 -4.99 15.25
C PHE A 443 -12.04 -3.79 14.29
N PRO A 444 -12.79 -2.73 14.64
CA PRO A 444 -12.82 -1.50 13.85
C PRO A 444 -11.44 -0.88 13.64
N PHE A 445 -10.63 -0.78 14.71
CA PHE A 445 -9.26 -0.29 14.63
C PHE A 445 -8.41 -1.15 13.69
N HIS A 446 -8.41 -2.46 13.89
CA HIS A 446 -7.69 -3.42 13.06
C HIS A 446 -8.13 -3.36 11.59
N LEU A 447 -9.43 -3.29 11.32
CA LEU A 447 -9.94 -3.15 9.96
C LEU A 447 -9.43 -1.88 9.29
N GLN A 448 -9.39 -0.75 9.99
CA GLN A 448 -8.87 0.50 9.47
C GLN A 448 -7.38 0.39 9.14
N ARG A 449 -6.58 -0.17 10.06
CA ARG A 449 -5.12 -0.28 9.93
C ARG A 449 -4.71 -1.27 8.83
N TYR A 450 -5.51 -2.31 8.63
CA TYR A 450 -5.26 -3.37 7.64
C TYR A 450 -6.04 -3.14 6.34
N SER A 451 -6.34 -1.88 6.03
CA SER A 451 -6.95 -1.47 4.78
C SER A 451 -6.06 -0.45 4.06
N LYS A 452 -5.44 -0.83 2.94
CA LYS A 452 -4.59 0.06 2.09
C LYS A 452 -4.91 -0.13 0.61
N SER A 453 -4.75 0.90 -0.22
CA SER A 453 -5.06 0.85 -1.66
C SER A 453 -6.42 0.18 -1.97
N ARG A 454 -7.46 0.48 -1.18
CA ARG A 454 -8.83 -0.08 -1.27
C ARG A 454 -8.95 -1.58 -0.97
N ARG A 455 -7.86 -2.29 -0.69
CA ARG A 455 -7.85 -3.67 -0.22
C ARG A 455 -8.12 -3.68 1.27
N LYS A 456 -9.20 -4.33 1.70
CA LYS A 456 -9.55 -4.54 3.12
C LYS A 456 -9.11 -5.94 3.54
N ALA A 457 -8.09 -6.02 4.39
CA ALA A 457 -7.45 -7.27 4.76
C ALA A 457 -7.22 -7.43 6.28
N PRO A 458 -8.26 -7.28 7.14
CA PRO A 458 -8.11 -7.55 8.57
C PRO A 458 -7.80 -9.03 8.79
N ILE A 459 -6.70 -9.33 9.49
CA ILE A 459 -6.24 -10.72 9.70
C ILE A 459 -6.62 -11.37 11.04
N TYR A 460 -7.28 -10.65 11.95
CA TYR A 460 -7.82 -11.20 13.21
C TYR A 460 -9.34 -11.12 13.14
N TRP A 461 -10.01 -12.28 13.14
CA TRP A 461 -11.44 -12.37 12.85
C TRP A 461 -12.24 -12.72 14.10
N PRO A 462 -13.11 -11.81 14.59
CA PRO A 462 -14.03 -12.12 15.68
C PRO A 462 -15.26 -12.86 15.13
N LEU A 463 -15.28 -14.18 15.31
CA LEU A 463 -16.44 -15.02 15.08
C LEU A 463 -17.19 -15.17 16.40
N SER A 464 -18.33 -14.50 16.51
CA SER A 464 -19.04 -14.35 17.77
C SER A 464 -20.43 -14.98 17.75
N THR A 465 -20.94 -15.27 18.94
CA THR A 465 -22.38 -15.44 19.15
C THR A 465 -23.17 -14.17 18.81
N THR A 466 -24.48 -14.28 18.64
CA THR A 466 -25.36 -13.15 18.27
C THR A 466 -25.24 -11.98 19.26
N SER A 467 -25.23 -12.27 20.57
CA SER A 467 -25.02 -11.26 21.61
C SER A 467 -23.57 -10.78 21.72
N GLY A 468 -22.61 -11.56 21.20
CA GLY A 468 -21.17 -11.37 21.37
C GLY A 468 -20.63 -11.72 22.75
N SER A 469 -21.42 -12.45 23.54
CA SER A 469 -21.03 -13.00 24.85
C SER A 469 -19.89 -14.02 24.78
N TYR A 470 -19.69 -14.63 23.62
CA TYR A 470 -18.56 -15.52 23.35
C TYR A 470 -18.02 -15.23 21.96
N THR A 471 -16.71 -15.01 21.87
CA THR A 471 -16.02 -14.66 20.62
C THR A 471 -14.79 -15.53 20.45
N LEU A 472 -14.73 -16.24 19.33
CA LEU A 472 -13.52 -16.87 18.85
C LEU A 472 -12.77 -15.87 17.96
N TRP A 473 -11.49 -15.69 18.23
CA TRP A 473 -10.59 -14.87 17.41
C TRP A 473 -9.75 -15.80 16.54
N VAL A 474 -9.99 -15.75 15.22
CA VAL A 474 -9.31 -16.61 14.25
C VAL A 474 -8.23 -15.81 13.50
N TYR A 475 -7.04 -16.39 13.35
CA TYR A 475 -5.91 -15.77 12.67
C TYR A 475 -5.81 -16.21 11.21
N TYR A 476 -6.12 -15.29 10.29
CA TYR A 476 -6.22 -15.55 8.84
C TYR A 476 -4.99 -16.27 8.24
N PRO A 477 -3.74 -15.84 8.50
CA PRO A 477 -2.55 -16.50 7.94
C PRO A 477 -2.39 -17.97 8.36
N SER A 478 -3.05 -18.40 9.43
CA SER A 478 -3.02 -19.79 9.91
C SER A 478 -4.24 -20.63 9.49
N LEU A 479 -5.12 -20.09 8.65
CA LEU A 479 -6.31 -20.83 8.21
C LEU A 479 -5.96 -22.10 7.44
N THR A 480 -6.74 -23.13 7.73
CA THR A 480 -6.72 -24.41 7.02
C THR A 480 -8.14 -24.93 6.87
N SER A 481 -8.31 -26.02 6.12
CA SER A 481 -9.58 -26.76 6.06
C SER A 481 -10.01 -27.35 7.41
N GLN A 482 -9.13 -27.39 8.41
CA GLN A 482 -9.44 -27.87 9.75
C GLN A 482 -9.87 -26.78 10.73
N THR A 483 -9.65 -25.50 10.40
CA THR A 483 -9.85 -24.40 11.36
C THR A 483 -11.26 -24.36 11.96
N LEU A 484 -12.30 -24.60 11.15
CA LEU A 484 -13.67 -24.60 11.68
C LEU A 484 -13.94 -25.83 12.57
N TYR A 485 -13.39 -26.99 12.23
CA TYR A 485 -13.49 -28.20 13.07
C TYR A 485 -12.75 -28.02 14.40
N THR A 486 -11.56 -27.42 14.40
CA THR A 486 -10.80 -27.05 15.60
C THR A 486 -11.61 -26.07 16.47
N ALA A 487 -12.20 -25.03 15.87
CA ALA A 487 -13.07 -24.08 16.58
C ALA A 487 -14.22 -24.79 17.31
N ILE A 488 -14.85 -25.77 16.66
CA ILE A 488 -15.95 -26.55 17.23
C ILE A 488 -15.46 -27.45 18.36
N ASN A 489 -14.49 -28.32 18.07
CA ASN A 489 -14.10 -29.41 18.96
C ASN A 489 -13.30 -28.95 20.18
N ASP A 490 -12.45 -27.93 20.02
CA ASP A 490 -11.49 -27.55 21.05
C ASP A 490 -11.97 -26.36 21.88
N PHE A 491 -12.95 -25.59 21.40
CA PHE A 491 -13.45 -24.39 22.07
C PHE A 491 -14.95 -24.49 22.39
N ILE A 492 -15.79 -24.69 21.37
CA ILE A 492 -17.26 -24.60 21.56
C ILE A 492 -17.84 -25.80 22.29
N GLU A 493 -17.48 -27.03 21.90
CA GLU A 493 -17.98 -28.25 22.56
C GLU A 493 -17.58 -28.33 24.04
N PRO A 494 -16.31 -28.06 24.44
CA PRO A 494 -15.94 -27.97 25.84
C PRO A 494 -16.72 -26.91 26.61
N LYS A 495 -16.94 -25.73 26.00
CA LYS A 495 -17.72 -24.66 26.62
C LYS A 495 -19.19 -25.04 26.79
N LEU A 496 -19.80 -25.65 25.78
CA LEU A 496 -21.17 -26.18 25.85
C LEU A 496 -21.31 -27.20 26.98
N LYS A 497 -20.35 -28.12 27.13
CA LYS A 497 -20.36 -29.09 28.23
C LYS A 497 -20.28 -28.41 29.60
N GLN A 498 -19.46 -27.37 29.74
CA GLN A 498 -19.38 -26.59 30.99
C GLN A 498 -20.71 -25.90 31.29
N ILE A 499 -21.25 -25.14 30.33
CA ILE A 499 -22.50 -24.39 30.52
C ILE A 499 -23.69 -25.33 30.76
N GLY A 500 -23.78 -26.45 30.04
CA GLY A 500 -24.82 -27.45 30.26
C GLY A 500 -24.77 -28.08 31.66
N ALA A 501 -23.59 -28.24 32.24
CA ALA A 501 -23.43 -28.69 33.63
C ALA A 501 -23.90 -27.64 34.65
N ASP A 502 -23.59 -26.35 34.40
CA ASP A 502 -24.04 -25.23 35.24
C ASP A 502 -25.57 -25.06 35.18
N VAL A 503 -26.15 -25.13 33.98
CA VAL A 503 -27.61 -25.14 33.75
C VAL A 503 -28.24 -26.32 34.48
N THR A 504 -27.68 -27.52 34.38
CA THR A 504 -28.19 -28.71 35.07
C THR A 504 -28.14 -28.56 36.59
N THR A 505 -27.07 -27.97 37.12
CA THR A 505 -26.90 -27.71 38.55
C THR A 505 -27.97 -26.77 39.08
N LEU A 506 -28.21 -25.65 38.39
CA LEU A 506 -29.27 -24.71 38.75
C LEU A 506 -30.67 -25.32 38.57
N ARG A 507 -30.89 -26.10 37.50
CA ARG A 507 -32.15 -26.82 37.28
C ARG A 507 -32.46 -27.76 38.45
N ASN A 508 -31.46 -28.47 38.96
CA ASN A 508 -31.61 -29.41 40.08
C ASN A 508 -31.91 -28.73 41.41
N LYS A 509 -31.57 -27.44 41.59
CA LYS A 509 -32.02 -26.66 42.76
C LYS A 509 -33.55 -26.47 42.76
N GLY A 510 -34.22 -26.55 41.61
CA GLY A 510 -35.68 -26.50 41.53
C GLY A 510 -36.29 -25.27 42.21
N SER A 511 -37.18 -25.50 43.18
CA SER A 511 -37.83 -24.46 44.00
C SER A 511 -36.92 -23.81 45.05
N ALA A 512 -35.71 -24.36 45.28
CA ALA A 512 -34.72 -23.78 46.19
C ALA A 512 -33.85 -22.70 45.51
N ARG A 513 -34.10 -22.36 44.24
CA ARG A 513 -33.43 -21.26 43.54
C ARG A 513 -33.82 -19.92 44.16
N SER A 514 -32.82 -19.12 44.48
CA SER A 514 -33.01 -17.71 44.80
C SER A 514 -33.40 -16.92 43.55
N ARG A 515 -33.80 -15.65 43.72
CA ARG A 515 -34.05 -14.74 42.60
C ARG A 515 -32.80 -14.58 41.70
N ASP A 516 -31.62 -14.58 42.30
CA ASP A 516 -30.35 -14.46 41.57
C ASP A 516 -30.03 -15.76 40.82
N ASP A 517 -30.31 -16.93 41.42
CA ASP A 517 -30.21 -18.23 40.73
C ASP A 517 -31.16 -18.31 39.52
N GLU A 518 -32.37 -17.75 39.61
CA GLU A 518 -33.32 -17.74 38.49
C GLU A 518 -32.80 -16.89 37.33
N LYS A 519 -32.30 -15.69 37.64
CA LYS A 519 -31.71 -14.80 36.64
C LYS A 519 -30.47 -15.41 35.99
N GLN A 520 -29.61 -16.06 36.78
CA GLN A 520 -28.43 -16.76 36.26
C GLN A 520 -28.83 -17.94 35.38
N PHE A 521 -29.85 -18.70 35.78
CA PHE A 521 -30.35 -19.83 35.00
C PHE A 521 -30.87 -19.38 33.62
N GLU A 522 -31.71 -18.34 33.56
CA GLU A 522 -32.20 -17.77 32.30
C GLU A 522 -31.04 -17.29 31.40
N ALA A 523 -30.06 -16.60 31.99
CA ALA A 523 -28.89 -16.13 31.25
C ALA A 523 -28.04 -17.27 30.68
N LEU A 524 -27.83 -18.34 31.47
CA LEU A 524 -27.08 -19.51 31.02
C LEU A 524 -27.83 -20.31 29.95
N GLN A 525 -29.16 -20.42 30.03
CA GLN A 525 -29.96 -21.06 28.98
C GLN A 525 -29.90 -20.28 27.66
N ALA A 526 -30.01 -18.96 27.72
CA ALA A 526 -29.87 -18.11 26.53
C ALA A 526 -28.46 -18.24 25.92
N PHE A 527 -27.43 -18.28 26.78
CA PHE A 527 -26.05 -18.45 26.35
C PHE A 527 -25.77 -19.83 25.75
N GLU A 528 -26.30 -20.89 26.36
CA GLU A 528 -26.23 -22.27 25.83
C GLU A 528 -26.85 -22.36 24.43
N LEU A 529 -28.02 -21.74 24.22
CA LEU A 529 -28.67 -21.68 22.92
C LEU A 529 -27.81 -20.95 21.89
N GLU A 530 -27.26 -19.78 22.22
CA GLU A 530 -26.38 -19.04 21.31
C GLU A 530 -25.11 -19.82 20.94
N LEU A 531 -24.53 -20.58 21.88
CA LEU A 531 -23.38 -21.45 21.61
C LEU A 531 -23.74 -22.62 20.69
N ILE A 532 -24.93 -23.21 20.86
CA ILE A 532 -25.46 -24.24 19.95
C ILE A 532 -25.63 -23.66 18.55
N GLU A 533 -26.21 -22.47 18.41
CA GLU A 533 -26.37 -21.80 17.12
C GLU A 533 -25.03 -21.52 16.43
N LEU A 534 -24.04 -21.04 17.19
CA LEU A 534 -22.68 -20.82 16.69
C LEU A 534 -22.05 -22.14 16.21
N ARG A 535 -22.12 -23.20 17.03
CA ARG A 535 -21.62 -24.53 16.68
C ARG A 535 -22.28 -25.06 15.41
N ASP A 536 -23.60 -25.04 15.35
CA ASP A 536 -24.37 -25.62 14.25
C ASP A 536 -24.11 -24.85 12.94
N THR A 537 -23.94 -23.52 13.03
CA THR A 537 -23.52 -22.69 11.91
C THR A 537 -22.14 -23.09 11.39
N LEU A 538 -21.16 -23.28 12.28
CA LEU A 538 -19.81 -23.70 11.89
C LEU A 538 -19.81 -25.13 11.33
N LEU A 539 -20.55 -26.07 11.95
CA LEU A 539 -20.69 -27.45 11.47
C LEU A 539 -21.30 -27.52 10.07
N LYS A 540 -22.24 -26.63 9.76
CA LYS A 540 -22.83 -26.53 8.42
C LYS A 540 -21.81 -26.07 7.37
N LEU A 541 -20.88 -25.18 7.73
CA LEU A 541 -19.90 -24.62 6.82
C LEU A 541 -18.64 -25.49 6.68
N ALA A 542 -18.21 -26.16 7.75
CA ALA A 542 -16.94 -26.87 7.82
C ALA A 542 -16.69 -27.91 6.70
N PRO A 543 -17.66 -28.74 6.26
CA PRO A 543 -17.40 -29.77 5.25
C PRO A 543 -16.91 -29.25 3.90
N THR A 544 -17.35 -28.05 3.51
CA THR A 544 -17.06 -27.43 2.20
C THR A 544 -16.13 -26.23 2.31
N TYR A 545 -15.85 -25.74 3.52
CA TYR A 545 -14.92 -24.64 3.75
C TYR A 545 -13.47 -25.10 3.65
N LYS A 546 -12.85 -24.88 2.50
CA LYS A 546 -11.43 -25.11 2.25
C LYS A 546 -10.80 -23.79 1.79
N PRO A 547 -10.37 -22.93 2.72
CA PRO A 547 -9.83 -21.62 2.37
C PRO A 547 -8.50 -21.79 1.62
N ASN A 548 -8.23 -20.88 0.69
CA ASN A 548 -6.94 -20.69 0.05
C ASN A 548 -6.56 -19.21 0.20
N HIS A 549 -5.33 -18.92 0.63
CA HIS A 549 -4.89 -17.56 0.84
C HIS A 549 -4.81 -16.72 -0.45
N ASP A 550 -4.65 -17.36 -1.61
CA ASP A 550 -4.73 -16.70 -2.92
C ASP A 550 -6.11 -16.08 -3.20
N ASP A 551 -7.17 -16.53 -2.50
CA ASP A 551 -8.50 -15.93 -2.61
C ASP A 551 -8.58 -14.58 -1.89
N GLY A 552 -7.64 -14.32 -0.98
CA GLY A 552 -7.59 -13.11 -0.19
C GLY A 552 -8.50 -13.13 1.04
N VAL A 553 -8.25 -12.19 1.96
CA VAL A 553 -8.98 -12.07 3.24
C VAL A 553 -10.48 -11.95 3.05
N GLN A 554 -10.91 -11.07 2.15
CA GLN A 554 -12.33 -10.74 1.99
C GLN A 554 -13.15 -11.92 1.44
N ILE A 555 -12.63 -12.67 0.45
CA ILE A 555 -13.31 -13.86 -0.08
C ILE A 555 -13.27 -14.99 0.96
N SER A 556 -12.13 -15.19 1.61
CA SER A 556 -11.95 -16.23 2.63
C SER A 556 -12.89 -16.06 3.83
N ALA A 557 -13.18 -14.82 4.22
CA ALA A 557 -14.11 -14.50 5.30
C ALA A 557 -15.58 -14.47 4.85
N ALA A 558 -15.87 -14.38 3.55
CA ALA A 558 -17.23 -14.17 3.04
C ALA A 558 -18.23 -15.26 3.48
N PRO A 559 -17.92 -16.57 3.46
CA PRO A 559 -18.85 -17.59 3.95
C PRO A 559 -19.22 -17.46 5.44
N LEU A 560 -18.37 -16.79 6.23
CA LEU A 560 -18.50 -16.63 7.68
C LEU A 560 -19.22 -15.33 8.07
N TRP A 561 -19.75 -14.56 7.10
CA TRP A 561 -20.25 -13.20 7.31
C TRP A 561 -21.28 -13.05 8.44
N LEU A 562 -22.12 -14.06 8.69
CA LEU A 562 -23.13 -14.06 9.76
C LEU A 562 -22.52 -13.96 11.16
N LEU A 563 -21.29 -14.44 11.34
CA LEU A 563 -20.59 -14.53 12.63
C LEU A 563 -19.84 -13.24 13.00
N PHE A 564 -19.68 -12.30 12.06
CA PHE A 564 -19.06 -11.00 12.33
C PHE A 564 -20.08 -9.99 12.87
N ARG A 565 -19.79 -9.36 14.00
CA ARG A 565 -20.68 -8.35 14.60
C ARG A 565 -20.51 -6.94 14.04
N HIS A 566 -19.34 -6.62 13.49
CA HIS A 566 -19.06 -5.30 12.92
C HIS A 566 -19.86 -5.07 11.63
N LYS A 567 -20.95 -4.31 11.71
CA LYS A 567 -21.96 -4.16 10.64
C LYS A 567 -21.40 -3.71 9.28
N PRO A 568 -20.49 -2.72 9.20
CA PRO A 568 -19.89 -2.33 7.92
C PRO A 568 -19.13 -3.48 7.24
N TRP A 569 -18.35 -4.24 8.00
CA TRP A 569 -17.61 -5.39 7.47
C TRP A 569 -18.52 -6.56 7.13
N GLN A 570 -19.48 -6.86 8.00
CA GLN A 570 -20.51 -7.87 7.76
C GLN A 570 -21.25 -7.62 6.43
N LYS A 571 -21.58 -6.36 6.13
CA LYS A 571 -22.21 -5.99 4.86
C LYS A 571 -21.30 -6.26 3.66
N VAL A 572 -20.02 -5.86 3.73
CA VAL A 572 -19.02 -6.14 2.69
C VAL A 572 -18.90 -7.64 2.43
N LEU A 573 -18.81 -8.44 3.48
CA LEU A 573 -18.71 -9.90 3.37
C LEU A 573 -19.98 -10.53 2.80
N LYS A 574 -21.16 -10.07 3.23
CA LYS A 574 -22.45 -10.53 2.67
C LYS A 574 -22.54 -10.25 1.16
N ASP A 575 -22.19 -9.03 0.75
CA ASP A 575 -22.19 -8.65 -0.67
C ASP A 575 -21.15 -9.47 -1.46
N THR A 576 -20.00 -9.76 -0.85
CA THR A 576 -18.96 -10.63 -1.44
C THR A 576 -19.44 -12.06 -1.59
N SER A 577 -20.12 -12.61 -0.58
CA SER A 577 -20.70 -13.95 -0.60
C SER A 577 -21.75 -14.08 -1.71
N ALA A 578 -22.59 -13.06 -1.90
CA ALA A 578 -23.59 -13.06 -2.97
C ALA A 578 -22.94 -13.03 -4.37
N LYS A 579 -21.85 -12.27 -4.55
CA LYS A 579 -21.07 -12.25 -5.80
C LYS A 579 -20.35 -13.57 -6.06
N LEU A 580 -19.82 -14.21 -5.02
CA LEU A 580 -19.22 -15.54 -5.09
C LEU A 580 -20.26 -16.59 -5.51
N GLU A 581 -21.46 -16.55 -4.93
CA GLU A 581 -22.60 -17.41 -5.31
C GLU A 581 -23.07 -17.16 -6.75
N LYS A 582 -23.03 -15.91 -7.23
CA LYS A 582 -23.36 -15.58 -8.63
C LYS A 582 -22.28 -16.01 -9.64
N GLY A 583 -21.07 -16.27 -9.18
CA GLY A 583 -19.92 -16.65 -10.01
C GLY A 583 -19.11 -15.49 -10.57
N ASP A 584 -19.20 -14.31 -9.94
CA ASP A 584 -18.37 -13.14 -10.28
C ASP A 584 -16.90 -13.35 -9.86
N TYR A 585 -16.66 -14.27 -8.91
CA TYR A 585 -15.34 -14.61 -8.36
C TYR A 585 -14.98 -16.09 -8.59
N ASP A 586 -15.35 -16.65 -9.75
CA ASP A 586 -15.03 -18.05 -10.09
C ASP A 586 -13.53 -18.32 -10.25
N TRP A 587 -12.68 -17.30 -10.16
CA TRP A 587 -11.22 -17.45 -10.04
C TRP A 587 -10.79 -17.89 -8.64
N ALA A 588 -11.62 -17.69 -7.61
CA ALA A 588 -11.31 -18.06 -6.24
C ALA A 588 -11.49 -19.57 -6.02
N HIS A 589 -10.59 -20.19 -5.28
CA HIS A 589 -10.61 -21.60 -4.93
C HIS A 589 -11.83 -21.96 -4.08
N LEU A 590 -12.31 -21.06 -3.23
CA LEU A 590 -13.58 -21.25 -2.53
C LEU A 590 -14.75 -21.43 -3.50
N ALA A 591 -14.79 -20.71 -4.62
CA ALA A 591 -15.83 -20.92 -5.63
C ALA A 591 -15.76 -22.35 -6.22
N MET A 592 -14.56 -22.87 -6.45
CA MET A 592 -14.33 -24.24 -6.92
C MET A 592 -14.78 -25.29 -5.90
N ASN A 593 -14.65 -25.02 -4.60
CA ASN A 593 -15.11 -25.92 -3.55
C ASN A 593 -16.65 -25.97 -3.44
N TYR A 594 -17.33 -24.83 -3.59
CA TYR A 594 -18.78 -24.73 -3.48
C TYR A 594 -19.53 -25.08 -4.77
N TRP A 595 -18.98 -24.73 -5.94
CA TRP A 595 -19.61 -24.90 -7.25
C TRP A 595 -18.64 -25.50 -8.29
N PRO A 596 -18.11 -26.72 -8.07
CA PRO A 596 -17.07 -27.30 -8.91
C PRO A 596 -17.49 -27.49 -10.37
N GLU A 597 -18.74 -27.89 -10.65
CA GLU A 597 -19.19 -28.06 -12.04
C GLU A 597 -19.20 -26.72 -12.78
N ARG A 598 -19.74 -25.66 -12.15
CA ARG A 598 -19.79 -24.31 -12.73
C ARG A 598 -18.40 -23.80 -13.08
N VAL A 599 -17.46 -23.90 -12.14
CA VAL A 599 -16.09 -23.41 -12.33
C VAL A 599 -15.36 -24.22 -13.41
N ARG A 600 -15.48 -25.55 -13.39
CA ARG A 600 -14.88 -26.43 -14.42
C ARG A 600 -15.41 -26.15 -15.82
N GLU A 601 -16.72 -25.91 -15.97
CA GLU A 601 -17.29 -25.55 -17.26
C GLU A 601 -16.75 -24.22 -17.77
N LYS A 602 -16.56 -23.21 -16.90
CA LYS A 602 -15.92 -21.95 -17.29
C LYS A 602 -14.44 -22.11 -17.67
N CYS A 603 -13.70 -22.98 -17.00
CA CYS A 603 -12.29 -23.25 -17.32
C CYS A 603 -12.09 -23.77 -18.75
N LYS A 604 -13.10 -24.39 -19.37
CA LYS A 604 -13.02 -24.84 -20.77
C LYS A 604 -12.86 -23.69 -21.77
N THR A 605 -13.37 -22.50 -21.43
CA THR A 605 -13.40 -21.35 -22.35
C THR A 605 -12.64 -20.13 -21.83
N ASP A 606 -12.33 -20.08 -20.54
CA ASP A 606 -11.51 -19.04 -19.90
C ASP A 606 -10.18 -19.61 -19.42
N LYS A 607 -9.11 -19.28 -20.14
CA LYS A 607 -7.75 -19.74 -19.82
C LYS A 607 -7.20 -19.11 -18.54
N SER A 608 -7.59 -17.89 -18.21
CA SER A 608 -7.16 -17.25 -16.96
C SER A 608 -7.74 -17.98 -15.75
N LEU A 609 -8.99 -18.42 -15.84
CA LEU A 609 -9.63 -19.25 -14.82
C LEU A 609 -9.02 -20.65 -14.77
N ALA A 610 -8.76 -21.26 -15.92
CA ALA A 610 -8.14 -22.58 -15.98
C ALA A 610 -6.77 -22.60 -15.29
N ILE A 611 -5.93 -21.58 -15.51
CA ILE A 611 -4.63 -21.43 -14.83
C ILE A 611 -4.82 -21.24 -13.32
N ALA A 612 -5.81 -20.45 -12.89
CA ALA A 612 -6.05 -20.19 -11.47
C ALA A 612 -6.41 -21.45 -10.66
N HIS A 613 -6.91 -22.50 -11.32
CA HIS A 613 -7.32 -23.77 -10.70
C HIS A 613 -6.43 -24.96 -11.08
N ASP A 614 -5.33 -24.75 -11.79
CA ASP A 614 -4.47 -25.80 -12.37
C ASP A 614 -5.25 -26.79 -13.27
N LEU A 615 -6.18 -26.26 -14.07
CA LEU A 615 -7.07 -27.00 -14.97
C LEU A 615 -6.85 -26.65 -16.45
N GLU A 616 -5.66 -26.23 -16.85
CA GLU A 616 -5.39 -25.88 -18.27
C GLU A 616 -5.61 -27.05 -19.23
N ASN A 617 -5.55 -28.30 -18.74
CA ASN A 617 -5.90 -29.49 -19.50
C ASN A 617 -7.38 -29.54 -19.94
N LEU A 618 -8.27 -28.79 -19.28
CA LEU A 618 -9.68 -28.66 -19.68
C LEU A 618 -9.91 -27.55 -20.70
N TYR A 619 -8.98 -26.60 -20.84
CA TYR A 619 -9.14 -25.46 -21.71
C TYR A 619 -9.11 -25.85 -23.19
N VAL A 620 -10.11 -25.37 -23.95
CA VAL A 620 -10.20 -25.58 -25.40
C VAL A 620 -9.94 -24.24 -26.09
N GLU A 621 -8.83 -24.15 -26.82
CA GLU A 621 -8.47 -22.94 -27.55
C GLU A 621 -9.53 -22.65 -28.64
N PRO A 622 -10.17 -21.47 -28.63
CA PRO A 622 -11.20 -21.15 -29.61
C PRO A 622 -10.59 -21.04 -31.02
N GLU A 623 -11.31 -21.53 -32.03
CA GLU A 623 -10.86 -21.44 -33.42
C GLU A 623 -10.54 -19.99 -33.81
N ALA A 624 -9.36 -19.79 -34.41
CA ALA A 624 -8.89 -18.46 -34.80
C ALA A 624 -9.87 -17.81 -35.78
N LYS A 625 -10.55 -16.73 -35.36
CA LYS A 625 -11.42 -15.96 -36.25
C LYS A 625 -10.60 -15.49 -37.48
N PRO A 626 -11.08 -15.69 -38.72
CA PRO A 626 -10.34 -15.32 -39.91
C PRO A 626 -10.00 -13.82 -39.86
N LYS A 627 -8.72 -13.49 -40.06
CA LYS A 627 -8.23 -12.10 -40.08
C LYS A 627 -8.99 -11.36 -41.19
N LYS A 628 -9.88 -10.41 -40.82
CA LYS A 628 -10.47 -9.48 -41.79
C LYS A 628 -9.33 -8.69 -42.42
N ALA A 629 -9.06 -8.95 -43.69
CA ALA A 629 -8.10 -8.17 -44.47
C ALA A 629 -8.51 -6.70 -44.42
N ARG A 630 -7.65 -5.84 -43.87
CA ARG A 630 -7.81 -4.38 -43.96
C ARG A 630 -7.78 -4.03 -45.45
N GLY A 631 -8.94 -3.65 -46.00
CA GLY A 631 -9.08 -3.20 -47.38
C GLY A 631 -8.12 -2.04 -47.64
N LYS A 632 -7.20 -2.24 -48.59
CA LYS A 632 -6.39 -1.17 -49.20
C LYS A 632 -7.36 -0.09 -49.69
N LYS A 633 -7.35 1.10 -49.09
CA LYS A 633 -7.90 2.31 -49.72
C LYS A 633 -7.14 2.47 -51.03
N LYS A 634 -7.82 2.26 -52.17
CA LYS A 634 -7.32 2.68 -53.47
C LYS A 634 -7.11 4.19 -53.40
N ALA A 635 -5.89 4.65 -53.65
CA ALA A 635 -5.62 6.04 -53.98
C ALA A 635 -6.43 6.37 -55.24
N GLY A 636 -7.23 7.44 -55.19
CA GLY A 636 -7.86 7.99 -56.38
C GLY A 636 -6.76 8.51 -57.29
N GLY A 637 -6.75 8.02 -58.53
CA GLY A 637 -5.98 8.61 -59.62
C GLY A 637 -6.79 9.76 -60.21
N ASP A 638 -6.06 10.83 -60.56
CA ASP A 638 -6.51 11.94 -61.38
C ASP A 638 -7.06 11.46 -62.72
N GLU A 639 -8.22 12.00 -63.12
CA GLU A 639 -8.54 12.45 -64.48
C GLU A 639 -9.50 13.65 -64.39
#